data_AF-A0A849ZS85-F1
#
_entry.id   AF-A0A849ZS85-F1
#
_cell.length_a   1.000
_cell.length_b   1.000
_cell.length_c   1.000
_cell.angle_alpha   90.00
_cell.angle_beta   90.00
_cell.angle_gamma   90.00
#
_symmetry.space_group_name_H-M   'P 1'
#
loop_
_entity.id
_entity.type
_entity.pdbx_description
1 polymer ?
#
loop_
_entity_poly.entity_id
_entity_poly.type
_entity_poly.pdbx_seq_one_letter_code
_entity_poly.pdbx_strand_id
1 'polypeptide(L)'
;MPRLAPRLALALTAVPAAASPIAVPYGMHGPTFSHMHSSPDVWERGQTTFDAFHQLGLDWARMDLWWGVAEPERGRYDWGHFDRAVQAYADNQISLMAILCYGPAWNRSEAPVTGEDRQAWGEYVFHTVSRYRDTVHEWEVWNEPNILPFWSPEPSAADYAEVLRIAFEQAKRADPDCTVVGGGMAGPDAGFLRGVFEAGAGECFDVLSYHNYGNRVTRDGVRDELARLRGVLAEFGRADVPIWLSEHGIFTGPGGVTEREQARDIVRVALWRFAEGVERHVYLSLRDWFGESDPQARDMWGLLDVDGRPKRSFAAVRTMAREIRQRPFAGEVALGTGVEAFLFGGVNDNALAIMSTGGSREITLDAGVTHLMTVSLTGEETLLTEAGRTFDLTLTGEPMWLENVGRNLVLLAATRSAPVTVARGEAAPLTVRIENPFDREITVTLTPGEVQGLHPVIGGAAVTLAPGHAAEVRMDVHAAADARIAVLDLPLALQVEGLALPPDEAVHHASIAIAEPFSLARLPGRSLDGEGRLPLAFALDNHLAEPLAYTAGLRIDGESSTAIEGRIPAGASGEIHFGLSLDALAPGAAIAASVEVRAAGHTVTAGERLRGFPIARLAHSVTIDGDLSEWTGPPTLTPDQFHEEDFNPNMNGGDTDISLTGWLAWSPEGMHLALRVTDDVVDLPPDRMIWDWDGLQIAFDTEHDAVEGTGFDDDDMEIEIGRLKDGSTLVFAGAYPPGRIDDVVTGHSEVAVAAGGGEICYEIFFPAAVLDPMRFEAGALIGFNLIQNEADGQGREGWLELAPGIGWGKEPHLYPTGVLMP
;
A
#
# COMPACT_ATOMS: atom_id res chain seq x y z
N MET A 1 -16.79 7.33 55.50
CA MET A 1 -16.35 6.01 55.00
C MET A 1 -16.25 6.09 53.49
N PRO A 2 -15.04 6.19 52.89
CA PRO A 2 -14.89 6.22 51.45
C PRO A 2 -14.87 4.79 50.89
N ARG A 3 -15.55 4.60 49.76
CA ARG A 3 -15.64 3.34 49.02
C ARG A 3 -14.32 3.10 48.27
N LEU A 4 -13.73 1.93 48.46
CA LEU A 4 -12.57 1.43 47.70
C LEU A 4 -12.99 1.12 46.25
N ALA A 5 -12.24 1.65 45.29
CA ALA A 5 -12.26 1.22 43.89
C ALA A 5 -11.45 -0.08 43.73
N PRO A 6 -11.82 -1.00 42.83
CA PRO A 6 -11.05 -2.22 42.59
C PRO A 6 -9.83 -1.90 41.73
N ARG A 7 -8.64 -2.24 42.22
CA ARG A 7 -7.41 -2.30 41.42
C ARG A 7 -7.46 -3.59 40.60
N LEU A 8 -7.61 -3.49 39.28
CA LEU A 8 -7.22 -4.57 38.37
C LEU A 8 -5.69 -4.61 38.35
N ALA A 9 -5.10 -5.62 38.98
CA ALA A 9 -3.72 -5.99 38.74
C ALA A 9 -3.74 -7.06 37.65
N LEU A 10 -3.37 -6.69 36.42
CA LEU A 10 -3.07 -7.66 35.37
C LEU A 10 -1.73 -8.31 35.76
N ALA A 11 -1.79 -9.51 36.34
CA ALA A 11 -0.60 -10.31 36.57
C ALA A 11 -0.24 -10.97 35.22
N LEU A 12 0.68 -10.38 34.47
CA LEU A 12 1.39 -11.10 33.40
C LEU A 12 2.23 -12.19 34.07
N THR A 13 1.71 -13.42 34.08
CA THR A 13 2.55 -14.60 34.29
C THR A 13 3.35 -14.82 33.02
N ALA A 14 4.62 -14.44 33.03
CA ALA A 14 5.57 -14.82 31.99
C ALA A 14 5.64 -16.35 31.94
N VAL A 15 5.03 -16.93 30.90
CA VAL A 15 5.32 -18.31 30.49
C VAL A 15 6.75 -18.28 29.95
N PRO A 16 7.66 -19.17 30.40
CA PRO A 16 8.99 -19.23 29.81
C PRO A 16 8.81 -19.68 28.35
N ALA A 17 9.06 -18.77 27.41
CA ALA A 17 9.08 -19.09 25.99
C ALA A 17 10.14 -20.18 25.78
N ALA A 18 9.73 -21.33 25.24
CA ALA A 18 10.68 -22.21 24.57
C ALA A 18 11.40 -21.37 23.51
N ALA A 19 12.72 -21.48 23.42
CA ALA A 19 13.47 -20.77 22.38
C ALA A 19 12.89 -21.15 21.01
N SER A 20 12.38 -20.17 20.27
CA SER A 20 11.85 -20.38 18.92
C SER A 20 12.94 -21.05 18.07
N PRO A 21 12.64 -22.12 17.31
CA PRO A 21 13.60 -22.73 16.39
C PRO A 21 14.01 -21.78 15.25
N ILE A 22 13.23 -20.71 15.03
CA ILE A 22 13.46 -19.69 14.02
C ILE A 22 14.32 -18.58 14.61
N ALA A 23 15.54 -18.44 14.11
CA ALA A 23 16.46 -17.40 14.57
C ALA A 23 16.34 -16.10 13.75
N VAL A 24 15.78 -16.16 12.55
CA VAL A 24 15.59 -15.00 11.67
C VAL A 24 14.09 -14.85 11.37
N PRO A 25 13.42 -13.76 11.78
CA PRO A 25 11.98 -13.53 11.50
C PRO A 25 11.70 -13.17 10.02
N TYR A 26 12.61 -13.54 9.13
CA TYR A 26 12.56 -13.35 7.68
C TYR A 26 12.84 -14.70 7.02
N GLY A 27 11.97 -15.11 6.11
CA GLY A 27 12.03 -16.39 5.41
C GLY A 27 11.76 -16.20 3.93
N MET A 28 11.64 -17.29 3.20
CA MET A 28 11.30 -17.25 1.78
C MET A 28 10.52 -18.48 1.36
N HIS A 29 9.94 -18.44 0.16
CA HIS A 29 9.41 -19.64 -0.46
C HIS A 29 10.51 -20.68 -0.62
N GLY A 30 10.25 -21.87 -0.11
CA GLY A 30 11.16 -23.00 -0.18
C GLY A 30 11.13 -23.68 -1.55
N PRO A 31 11.75 -24.88 -1.65
CA PRO A 31 11.67 -25.69 -2.85
C PRO A 31 10.24 -25.84 -3.40
N THR A 32 10.11 -25.73 -4.70
CA THR A 32 8.84 -25.90 -5.45
C THR A 32 8.44 -27.37 -5.60
N PHE A 33 8.50 -28.14 -4.50
CA PHE A 33 8.20 -29.58 -4.51
C PHE A 33 6.75 -29.86 -4.96
N SER A 34 5.81 -28.97 -4.69
CA SER A 34 4.41 -29.10 -5.14
C SER A 34 4.22 -28.67 -6.60
N HIS A 35 4.68 -27.47 -6.98
CA HIS A 35 4.55 -26.98 -8.35
C HIS A 35 5.23 -27.91 -9.37
N MET A 36 6.39 -28.47 -9.03
CA MET A 36 7.15 -29.39 -9.88
C MET A 36 7.04 -30.86 -9.48
N HIS A 37 5.97 -31.29 -8.80
CA HIS A 37 5.87 -32.66 -8.28
C HIS A 37 6.00 -33.76 -9.36
N SER A 38 5.68 -33.43 -10.62
CA SER A 38 5.83 -34.32 -11.78
C SER A 38 7.20 -34.24 -12.46
N SER A 39 8.05 -33.29 -12.09
CA SER A 39 9.37 -33.07 -12.71
C SER A 39 10.42 -34.02 -12.14
N PRO A 40 11.22 -34.69 -12.98
CA PRO A 40 12.30 -35.56 -12.50
C PRO A 40 13.40 -34.79 -11.75
N ASP A 41 13.58 -33.50 -12.05
CA ASP A 41 14.65 -32.66 -11.51
C ASP A 41 14.27 -31.94 -10.21
N VAL A 42 13.04 -32.15 -9.71
CA VAL A 42 12.50 -31.41 -8.56
C VAL A 42 13.37 -31.52 -7.30
N TRP A 43 14.00 -32.68 -7.08
CA TRP A 43 14.85 -32.93 -5.92
C TRP A 43 16.22 -32.27 -6.02
N GLU A 44 16.80 -32.21 -7.22
CA GLU A 44 18.07 -31.50 -7.46
C GLU A 44 17.89 -29.98 -7.31
N ARG A 45 16.79 -29.46 -7.87
CA ARG A 45 16.40 -28.05 -7.71
C ARG A 45 16.11 -27.72 -6.25
N GLY A 46 15.41 -28.63 -5.54
CA GLY A 46 15.17 -28.47 -4.11
C GLY A 46 16.45 -28.40 -3.28
N GLN A 47 17.45 -29.26 -3.57
CA GLN A 47 18.76 -29.16 -2.91
C GLN A 47 19.45 -27.83 -3.22
N THR A 48 19.40 -27.35 -4.46
CA THR A 48 19.94 -26.03 -4.83
C THR A 48 19.26 -24.91 -4.03
N THR A 49 17.96 -25.00 -3.81
CA THR A 49 17.23 -24.06 -2.96
C THR A 49 17.70 -24.14 -1.51
N PHE A 50 17.84 -25.34 -0.92
CA PHE A 50 18.37 -25.47 0.44
C PHE A 50 19.79 -24.91 0.57
N ASP A 51 20.67 -25.16 -0.40
CA ASP A 51 22.02 -24.58 -0.42
C ASP A 51 22.00 -23.05 -0.45
N ALA A 52 21.00 -22.45 -1.11
CA ALA A 52 20.80 -21.01 -1.10
C ALA A 52 20.27 -20.50 0.25
N PHE A 53 19.35 -21.21 0.91
CA PHE A 53 18.92 -20.88 2.28
C PHE A 53 20.11 -20.84 3.25
N HIS A 54 20.98 -21.84 3.19
CA HIS A 54 22.21 -21.89 3.99
C HIS A 54 23.15 -20.73 3.70
N GLN A 55 23.29 -20.32 2.43
CA GLN A 55 24.10 -19.17 2.04
C GLN A 55 23.50 -17.84 2.49
N LEU A 56 22.17 -17.72 2.49
CA LEU A 56 21.45 -16.55 2.98
C LEU A 56 21.43 -16.49 4.51
N GLY A 57 21.60 -17.62 5.20
CA GLY A 57 21.50 -17.72 6.65
C GLY A 57 20.04 -17.75 7.16
N LEU A 58 19.10 -18.18 6.30
CA LEU A 58 17.68 -18.32 6.63
C LEU A 58 17.42 -19.73 7.19
N ASP A 59 16.51 -19.83 8.16
CA ASP A 59 16.20 -21.08 8.87
C ASP A 59 14.73 -21.46 8.88
N TRP A 60 13.91 -20.78 8.07
CA TRP A 60 12.52 -21.17 7.85
C TRP A 60 12.01 -20.79 6.47
N ALA A 61 11.11 -21.63 5.96
CA ALA A 61 10.55 -21.52 4.63
C ALA A 61 9.04 -21.72 4.64
N ARG A 62 8.41 -21.24 3.58
CA ARG A 62 7.02 -21.52 3.24
C ARG A 62 6.94 -22.50 2.05
N MET A 63 6.07 -23.50 2.11
CA MET A 63 5.84 -24.42 0.98
C MET A 63 4.43 -24.98 0.98
N ASP A 64 3.86 -25.08 -0.22
CA ASP A 64 2.59 -25.73 -0.47
C ASP A 64 2.63 -27.23 -0.22
N LEU A 65 1.57 -27.76 0.38
CA LEU A 65 1.21 -29.17 0.40
C LEU A 65 -0.12 -29.33 -0.32
N TRP A 66 -0.05 -29.65 -1.61
CA TRP A 66 -1.24 -29.81 -2.45
C TRP A 66 -2.07 -31.05 -2.05
N TRP A 67 -3.31 -30.83 -1.64
CA TRP A 67 -4.30 -31.85 -1.28
C TRP A 67 -4.50 -32.80 -2.45
N GLY A 68 -4.56 -32.29 -3.68
CA GLY A 68 -4.63 -33.09 -4.90
C GLY A 68 -3.46 -34.06 -5.11
N VAL A 69 -2.26 -33.72 -4.63
CA VAL A 69 -1.07 -34.58 -4.69
C VAL A 69 -1.09 -35.60 -3.55
N ALA A 70 -1.53 -35.20 -2.36
CA ALA A 70 -1.64 -36.09 -1.21
C ALA A 70 -2.78 -37.10 -1.32
N GLU A 71 -3.89 -36.73 -1.98
CA GLU A 71 -5.11 -37.55 -2.11
C GLU A 71 -5.58 -37.61 -3.58
N PRO A 72 -4.83 -38.28 -4.47
CA PRO A 72 -5.15 -38.32 -5.91
C PRO A 72 -6.47 -39.03 -6.22
N GLU A 73 -6.94 -39.92 -5.34
CA GLU A 73 -8.24 -40.60 -5.40
C GLU A 73 -8.93 -40.46 -4.04
N ARG A 74 -10.24 -40.16 -4.02
CA ARG A 74 -11.00 -39.93 -2.77
C ARG A 74 -10.82 -41.10 -1.77
N GLY A 75 -10.37 -40.77 -0.57
CA GLY A 75 -10.07 -41.69 0.53
C GLY A 75 -8.76 -42.48 0.39
N ARG A 76 -7.96 -42.23 -0.65
CA ARG A 76 -6.70 -42.93 -0.93
C ARG A 76 -5.54 -41.94 -1.00
N TYR A 77 -4.80 -41.87 0.11
CA TYR A 77 -3.64 -41.00 0.24
C TYR A 77 -2.36 -41.61 -0.33
N ASP A 78 -1.54 -40.78 -1.00
CA ASP A 78 -0.16 -41.05 -1.38
C ASP A 78 0.78 -40.04 -0.72
N TRP A 79 1.49 -40.49 0.31
CA TRP A 79 2.40 -39.66 1.08
C TRP A 79 3.84 -39.66 0.57
N GLY A 80 4.19 -40.51 -0.40
CA GLY A 80 5.60 -40.77 -0.74
C GLY A 80 6.37 -39.52 -1.16
N HIS A 81 5.70 -38.61 -1.88
CA HIS A 81 6.28 -37.33 -2.29
C HIS A 81 6.48 -36.38 -1.10
N PHE A 82 5.43 -36.16 -0.29
CA PHE A 82 5.50 -35.21 0.83
C PHE A 82 6.30 -35.72 2.03
N ASP A 83 6.35 -37.04 2.26
CA ASP A 83 7.28 -37.63 3.23
C ASP A 83 8.72 -37.25 2.90
N ARG A 84 9.09 -37.34 1.62
CA ARG A 84 10.44 -37.00 1.17
C ARG A 84 10.67 -35.48 1.21
N ALA A 85 9.67 -34.67 0.88
CA ALA A 85 9.77 -33.21 0.96
C ALA A 85 9.96 -32.74 2.40
N VAL A 86 9.07 -33.13 3.31
CA VAL A 86 9.14 -32.76 4.74
C VAL A 86 10.44 -33.27 5.38
N GLN A 87 10.87 -34.49 5.05
CA GLN A 87 12.16 -35.00 5.53
C GLN A 87 13.34 -34.17 5.00
N ALA A 88 13.30 -33.70 3.76
CA ALA A 88 14.36 -32.86 3.20
C ALA A 88 14.50 -31.52 3.94
N TYR A 89 13.39 -30.91 4.38
CA TYR A 89 13.42 -29.73 5.26
C TYR A 89 14.08 -30.03 6.60
N ALA A 90 13.68 -31.13 7.24
CA ALA A 90 14.24 -31.56 8.52
C ALA A 90 15.76 -31.86 8.41
N ASP A 91 16.17 -32.57 7.37
CA ASP A 91 17.58 -32.92 7.11
C ASP A 91 18.45 -31.68 6.85
N ASN A 92 17.86 -30.63 6.27
CA ASN A 92 18.52 -29.34 6.05
C ASN A 92 18.34 -28.36 7.21
N GLN A 93 17.69 -28.76 8.31
CA GLN A 93 17.45 -27.90 9.48
C GLN A 93 16.71 -26.58 9.15
N ILE A 94 15.80 -26.63 8.17
CA ILE A 94 14.94 -25.51 7.79
C ILE A 94 13.54 -25.79 8.33
N SER A 95 13.03 -24.89 9.17
CA SER A 95 11.65 -24.97 9.69
C SER A 95 10.66 -24.75 8.55
N LEU A 96 9.57 -25.51 8.53
CA LEU A 96 8.58 -25.45 7.46
C LEU A 96 7.26 -24.90 7.98
N MET A 97 6.83 -23.76 7.42
CA MET A 97 5.43 -23.36 7.42
C MET A 97 4.76 -23.99 6.20
N ALA A 98 3.88 -24.95 6.43
CA ALA A 98 3.23 -25.71 5.38
C ALA A 98 1.86 -25.10 5.04
N ILE A 99 1.59 -24.90 3.76
CA ILE A 99 0.31 -24.40 3.27
C ILE A 99 -0.57 -25.59 2.89
N LEU A 100 -1.77 -25.67 3.46
CA LEU A 100 -2.77 -26.66 3.09
C LEU A 100 -3.62 -26.06 1.96
N CYS A 101 -3.32 -26.43 0.73
CA CYS A 101 -3.96 -25.99 -0.53
C CYS A 101 -3.83 -27.16 -1.52
N TYR A 102 -3.98 -27.06 -2.84
CA TYR A 102 -5.28 -26.94 -3.50
C TYR A 102 -5.95 -28.30 -3.72
N GLY A 103 -7.24 -28.27 -4.04
CA GLY A 103 -8.09 -29.46 -4.13
C GLY A 103 -7.72 -30.47 -5.22
N PRO A 104 -8.10 -31.75 -5.04
CA PRO A 104 -7.89 -32.83 -6.00
C PRO A 104 -8.80 -32.70 -7.23
N ALA A 105 -8.39 -33.27 -8.35
CA ALA A 105 -9.18 -33.28 -9.60
C ALA A 105 -10.57 -33.93 -9.47
N TRP A 106 -10.79 -34.80 -8.47
CA TRP A 106 -12.11 -35.37 -8.19
C TRP A 106 -13.03 -34.41 -7.40
N ASN A 107 -12.48 -33.37 -6.79
CA ASN A 107 -13.20 -32.24 -6.24
C ASN A 107 -13.43 -31.20 -7.35
N ARG A 108 -14.62 -31.21 -7.94
CA ARG A 108 -14.94 -30.42 -9.15
C ARG A 108 -15.01 -28.90 -8.93
N SER A 109 -15.11 -28.44 -7.68
CA SER A 109 -15.15 -27.01 -7.35
C SER A 109 -13.77 -26.42 -7.08
N GLU A 110 -12.71 -27.24 -7.07
CA GLU A 110 -11.33 -26.88 -6.68
C GLU A 110 -11.19 -26.46 -5.20
N ALA A 111 -12.04 -25.54 -4.71
CA ALA A 111 -12.24 -25.22 -3.30
C ALA A 111 -13.30 -26.16 -2.64
N PRO A 112 -13.20 -26.48 -1.33
CA PRO A 112 -14.16 -27.35 -0.64
C PRO A 112 -15.43 -26.60 -0.23
N VAL A 113 -16.32 -26.33 -1.19
CA VAL A 113 -17.56 -25.57 -0.99
C VAL A 113 -18.79 -26.44 -0.69
N THR A 114 -18.77 -27.73 -1.04
CA THR A 114 -19.88 -28.65 -0.72
C THR A 114 -19.67 -29.37 0.61
N GLY A 115 -20.73 -29.90 1.22
CA GLY A 115 -20.60 -30.66 2.47
C GLY A 115 -19.73 -31.91 2.35
N GLU A 116 -19.74 -32.59 1.19
CA GLU A 116 -18.91 -33.77 0.94
C GLU A 116 -17.43 -33.42 0.75
N ASP A 117 -17.16 -32.25 0.14
CA ASP A 117 -15.79 -31.76 -0.06
C ASP A 117 -15.22 -31.21 1.25
N ARG A 118 -16.03 -30.52 2.06
CA ARG A 118 -15.68 -30.05 3.41
C ARG A 118 -15.33 -31.19 4.35
N GLN A 119 -16.05 -32.31 4.28
CA GLN A 119 -15.70 -33.50 5.05
C GLN A 119 -14.34 -34.05 4.61
N ALA A 120 -14.12 -34.22 3.31
CA ALA A 120 -12.86 -34.76 2.79
C ALA A 120 -11.67 -33.82 3.06
N TRP A 121 -11.89 -32.51 2.99
CA TRP A 121 -10.95 -31.49 3.42
C TRP A 121 -10.54 -31.69 4.88
N GLY A 122 -11.51 -31.86 5.79
CA GLY A 122 -11.21 -32.13 7.19
C GLY A 122 -10.43 -33.42 7.43
N GLU A 123 -10.73 -34.48 6.66
CA GLU A 123 -9.98 -35.74 6.71
C GLU A 123 -8.52 -35.53 6.24
N TYR A 124 -8.31 -34.81 5.14
CA TYR A 124 -6.99 -34.43 4.65
C TYR A 124 -6.20 -33.65 5.70
N VAL A 125 -6.78 -32.58 6.26
CA VAL A 125 -6.12 -31.76 7.29
C VAL A 125 -5.73 -32.64 8.48
N PHE A 126 -6.67 -33.44 9.01
CA PHE A 126 -6.38 -34.31 10.14
C PHE A 126 -5.25 -35.29 9.83
N HIS A 127 -5.25 -35.93 8.66
CA HIS A 127 -4.24 -36.90 8.28
C HIS A 127 -2.86 -36.26 8.06
N THR A 128 -2.80 -35.11 7.39
CA THR A 128 -1.56 -34.38 7.12
C THR A 128 -0.93 -33.86 8.41
N VAL A 129 -1.70 -33.17 9.26
CA VAL A 129 -1.20 -32.66 10.54
C VAL A 129 -0.78 -33.81 11.46
N SER A 130 -1.60 -34.87 11.58
CA SER A 130 -1.24 -36.04 12.41
C SER A 130 0.04 -36.71 11.96
N ARG A 131 0.30 -36.71 10.65
CA ARG A 131 1.46 -37.37 10.05
C ARG A 131 2.76 -36.60 10.29
N TYR A 132 2.70 -35.27 10.24
CA TYR A 132 3.89 -34.41 10.27
C TYR A 132 4.05 -33.58 11.56
N ARG A 133 3.18 -33.75 12.57
CA ARG A 133 3.21 -33.00 13.85
C ARG A 133 4.55 -32.98 14.60
N ASP A 134 5.42 -33.98 14.39
CA ASP A 134 6.73 -34.04 15.05
C ASP A 134 7.79 -33.18 14.33
N THR A 135 7.46 -32.64 13.14
CA THR A 135 8.38 -31.89 12.26
C THR A 135 7.82 -30.54 11.81
N VAL A 136 6.51 -30.45 11.57
CA VAL A 136 5.82 -29.25 11.07
C VAL A 136 4.83 -28.77 12.12
N HIS A 137 4.98 -27.52 12.53
CA HIS A 137 4.18 -26.92 13.60
C HIS A 137 3.34 -25.73 13.15
N GLU A 138 3.55 -25.22 11.94
CA GLU A 138 2.81 -24.07 11.40
C GLU A 138 2.08 -24.46 10.11
N TRP A 139 0.76 -24.27 10.13
CA TRP A 139 -0.15 -24.71 9.08
C TRP A 139 -0.98 -23.54 8.58
N GLU A 140 -0.65 -23.04 7.39
CA GLU A 140 -1.44 -22.01 6.72
C GLU A 140 -2.61 -22.64 5.96
N VAL A 141 -3.81 -22.10 6.15
CA VAL A 141 -5.03 -22.64 5.58
C VAL A 141 -5.39 -21.88 4.31
N TRP A 142 -5.23 -22.59 3.18
CA TRP A 142 -5.43 -22.10 1.83
C TRP A 142 -4.43 -21.01 1.41
N ASN A 143 -4.45 -20.69 0.11
CA ASN A 143 -3.67 -19.63 -0.49
C ASN A 143 -4.60 -18.75 -1.32
N GLU A 144 -4.60 -17.45 -1.07
CA GLU A 144 -5.34 -16.40 -1.77
C GLU A 144 -6.83 -16.71 -2.00
N PRO A 145 -7.59 -17.05 -0.93
CA PRO A 145 -8.99 -17.45 -1.06
C PRO A 145 -9.92 -16.32 -1.55
N ASN A 146 -9.43 -15.07 -1.60
CA ASN A 146 -10.18 -13.89 -1.99
C ASN A 146 -10.09 -13.55 -3.48
N ILE A 147 -9.34 -14.32 -4.29
CA ILE A 147 -9.21 -14.08 -5.74
C ILE A 147 -9.31 -15.36 -6.58
N LEU A 148 -9.65 -15.18 -7.86
CA LEU A 148 -9.48 -16.20 -8.88
C LEU A 148 -8.02 -16.24 -9.38
N PRO A 149 -7.51 -17.39 -9.86
CA PRO A 149 -8.18 -18.69 -9.95
C PRO A 149 -8.14 -19.50 -8.65
N PHE A 150 -7.53 -18.99 -7.57
CA PHE A 150 -7.25 -19.73 -6.34
C PHE A 150 -8.49 -20.11 -5.52
N TRP A 151 -9.63 -19.49 -5.82
CA TRP A 151 -10.93 -19.87 -5.28
C TRP A 151 -12.04 -19.85 -6.33
N SER A 152 -12.42 -21.02 -6.84
CA SER A 152 -13.43 -21.18 -7.89
C SER A 152 -14.79 -21.68 -7.35
N PRO A 153 -15.93 -21.33 -7.98
CA PRO A 153 -16.08 -20.47 -9.17
C PRO A 153 -16.00 -18.96 -8.89
N GLU A 154 -16.21 -18.54 -7.64
CA GLU A 154 -16.07 -17.15 -7.20
C GLU A 154 -15.62 -17.09 -5.73
N PRO A 155 -14.75 -16.14 -5.34
CA PRO A 155 -14.32 -15.95 -3.95
C PRO A 155 -15.48 -15.74 -2.98
N SER A 156 -15.40 -16.38 -1.80
CA SER A 156 -16.46 -16.31 -0.78
C SER A 156 -15.86 -16.37 0.63
N ALA A 157 -15.93 -15.25 1.35
CA ALA A 157 -15.45 -15.16 2.74
C ALA A 157 -16.19 -16.14 3.67
N ALA A 158 -17.50 -16.35 3.43
CA ALA A 158 -18.30 -17.27 4.23
C ALA A 158 -17.94 -18.74 3.99
N ASP A 159 -17.64 -19.12 2.74
CA ASP A 159 -17.19 -20.49 2.46
C ASP A 159 -15.76 -20.72 2.94
N TYR A 160 -14.87 -19.73 2.80
CA TYR A 160 -13.53 -19.79 3.39
C TYR A 160 -13.58 -19.90 4.92
N ALA A 161 -14.46 -19.16 5.59
CA ALA A 161 -14.64 -19.25 7.04
C ALA A 161 -14.97 -20.68 7.50
N GLU A 162 -15.80 -21.41 6.75
CA GLU A 162 -16.12 -22.81 7.07
C GLU A 162 -14.92 -23.75 6.82
N VAL A 163 -14.19 -23.54 5.74
CA VAL A 163 -12.96 -24.30 5.43
C VAL A 163 -11.90 -24.09 6.51
N LEU A 164 -11.73 -22.85 6.96
CA LEU A 164 -10.84 -22.44 8.05
C LEU A 164 -11.25 -23.04 9.38
N ARG A 165 -12.54 -22.98 9.73
CA ARG A 165 -13.08 -23.60 10.95
C ARG A 165 -12.80 -25.11 10.97
N ILE A 166 -13.08 -25.81 9.87
CA ILE A 166 -12.82 -27.25 9.76
C ILE A 166 -11.32 -27.54 9.88
N ALA A 167 -10.46 -26.78 9.18
CA ALA A 167 -9.03 -26.96 9.24
C ALA A 167 -8.50 -26.76 10.68
N PHE A 168 -8.92 -25.69 11.35
CA PHE A 168 -8.55 -25.41 12.73
C PHE A 168 -8.93 -26.54 13.68
N GLU A 169 -10.19 -27.00 13.64
CA GLU A 169 -10.67 -28.09 14.49
C GLU A 169 -9.89 -29.39 14.26
N GLN A 170 -9.62 -29.74 13.00
CA GLN A 170 -8.92 -30.98 12.66
C GLN A 170 -7.42 -30.91 12.95
N ALA A 171 -6.78 -29.75 12.71
CA ALA A 171 -5.39 -29.51 13.05
C ALA A 171 -5.17 -29.59 14.56
N LYS A 172 -5.95 -28.83 15.35
CA LYS A 172 -5.88 -28.86 16.82
C LYS A 172 -6.23 -30.23 17.42
N ARG A 173 -7.08 -31.02 16.75
CA ARG A 173 -7.36 -32.42 17.16
C ARG A 173 -6.16 -33.34 16.93
N ALA A 174 -5.40 -33.13 15.86
CA ALA A 174 -4.22 -33.91 15.51
C ALA A 174 -3.00 -33.51 16.35
N ASP A 175 -2.82 -32.20 16.54
CA ASP A 175 -1.76 -31.55 17.30
C ASP A 175 -2.32 -30.29 18.00
N PRO A 176 -2.61 -30.36 19.31
CA PRO A 176 -3.13 -29.21 20.06
C PRO A 176 -2.18 -28.01 20.13
N ASP A 177 -0.87 -28.24 19.95
CA ASP A 177 0.17 -27.23 20.11
C ASP A 177 0.57 -26.57 18.78
N CYS A 178 0.03 -27.03 17.63
CA CYS A 178 0.35 -26.43 16.33
C CYS A 178 -0.25 -25.03 16.18
N THR A 179 0.42 -24.18 15.41
CA THR A 179 -0.08 -22.86 14.98
C THR A 179 -0.88 -23.01 13.70
N VAL A 180 -2.12 -22.55 13.71
CA VAL A 180 -2.98 -22.43 12.52
C VAL A 180 -2.93 -20.98 12.04
N VAL A 181 -2.44 -20.78 10.83
CA VAL A 181 -2.36 -19.48 10.18
C VAL A 181 -3.55 -19.34 9.23
N GLY A 182 -4.39 -18.33 9.46
CA GLY A 182 -5.58 -18.03 8.67
C GLY A 182 -5.40 -16.76 7.83
N GLY A 183 -6.26 -16.59 6.83
CA GLY A 183 -6.15 -15.52 5.84
C GLY A 183 -5.50 -16.03 4.57
N GLY A 184 -4.17 -15.91 4.47
CA GLY A 184 -3.43 -16.17 3.23
C GLY A 184 -3.94 -15.29 2.08
N MET A 185 -4.45 -14.10 2.38
CA MET A 185 -5.21 -13.27 1.44
C MET A 185 -4.28 -12.57 0.44
N ALA A 186 -4.73 -12.44 -0.81
CA ALA A 186 -4.12 -11.52 -1.77
C ALA A 186 -4.43 -10.08 -1.34
N GLY A 187 -3.40 -9.31 -0.98
CA GLY A 187 -3.55 -7.95 -0.46
C GLY A 187 -4.04 -7.89 1.00
N PRO A 188 -3.97 -6.70 1.62
CA PRO A 188 -4.53 -6.44 2.95
C PRO A 188 -6.05 -6.26 2.90
N ASP A 189 -6.77 -7.27 2.40
CA ASP A 189 -8.22 -7.24 2.14
C ASP A 189 -9.04 -7.26 3.44
N ALA A 190 -9.24 -6.06 4.01
CA ALA A 190 -10.00 -5.86 5.24
C ALA A 190 -11.49 -6.23 5.08
N GLY A 191 -12.05 -6.12 3.86
CA GLY A 191 -13.44 -6.47 3.56
C GLY A 191 -13.66 -7.97 3.63
N PHE A 192 -12.79 -8.74 2.97
CA PHE A 192 -12.81 -10.19 3.04
C PHE A 192 -12.57 -10.70 4.46
N LEU A 193 -11.56 -10.16 5.17
CA LEU A 193 -11.28 -10.52 6.56
C LEU A 193 -12.51 -10.28 7.46
N ARG A 194 -13.16 -9.13 7.33
CA ARG A 194 -14.40 -8.83 8.05
C ARG A 194 -15.50 -9.85 7.76
N GLY A 195 -15.68 -10.23 6.49
CA GLY A 195 -16.62 -11.28 6.09
C GLY A 195 -16.33 -12.63 6.77
N VAL A 196 -15.05 -12.99 6.95
CA VAL A 196 -14.63 -14.21 7.67
C VAL A 196 -15.02 -14.15 9.15
N PHE A 197 -14.84 -13.00 9.80
CA PHE A 197 -15.26 -12.78 11.18
C PHE A 197 -16.78 -12.82 11.33
N GLU A 198 -17.53 -12.16 10.44
CA GLU A 198 -19.00 -12.16 10.42
C GLU A 198 -19.59 -13.56 10.20
N ALA A 199 -18.91 -14.39 9.41
CA ALA A 199 -19.25 -15.79 9.22
C ALA A 199 -18.89 -16.70 10.42
N GLY A 200 -18.26 -16.16 11.47
CA GLY A 200 -18.03 -16.84 12.74
C GLY A 200 -16.70 -17.57 12.87
N ALA A 201 -15.74 -17.35 11.96
CA ALA A 201 -14.42 -18.01 11.99
C ALA A 201 -13.30 -17.19 12.66
N GLY A 202 -13.64 -16.08 13.33
CA GLY A 202 -12.66 -15.22 14.01
C GLY A 202 -11.76 -15.97 15.01
N GLU A 203 -12.30 -16.96 15.73
CA GLU A 203 -11.57 -17.79 16.70
C GLU A 203 -10.86 -19.01 16.09
N CYS A 204 -10.87 -19.15 14.76
CA CYS A 204 -10.40 -20.35 14.06
C CYS A 204 -8.99 -20.18 13.44
N PHE A 205 -8.19 -19.28 13.99
CA PHE A 205 -6.77 -19.12 13.65
C PHE A 205 -6.01 -18.47 14.82
N ASP A 206 -4.73 -18.82 14.92
CA ASP A 206 -3.81 -18.28 15.93
C ASP A 206 -3.06 -17.05 15.39
N VAL A 207 -2.86 -16.97 14.07
CA VAL A 207 -2.12 -15.93 13.36
C VAL A 207 -2.87 -15.53 12.10
N LEU A 208 -2.92 -14.22 11.80
CA LEU A 208 -3.41 -13.72 10.53
C LEU A 208 -2.25 -13.60 9.53
N SER A 209 -2.43 -14.11 8.32
CA SER A 209 -1.51 -13.88 7.20
C SER A 209 -2.17 -13.19 6.02
N TYR A 210 -1.35 -12.46 5.27
CA TYR A 210 -1.71 -11.81 4.00
C TYR A 210 -0.48 -11.70 3.10
N HIS A 211 -0.72 -11.41 1.83
CA HIS A 211 0.29 -11.17 0.81
C HIS A 211 0.25 -9.72 0.36
N ASN A 212 1.39 -9.14 0.01
CA ASN A 212 1.41 -7.84 -0.65
C ASN A 212 2.52 -7.79 -1.68
N TYR A 213 2.13 -7.76 -2.96
CA TYR A 213 2.99 -7.59 -4.11
C TYR A 213 2.95 -6.14 -4.59
N GLY A 214 4.12 -5.56 -4.85
CA GLY A 214 4.18 -4.21 -5.40
C GLY A 214 5.59 -3.66 -5.51
N ASN A 215 5.85 -2.92 -6.58
CA ASN A 215 7.14 -2.30 -6.85
C ASN A 215 7.35 -0.94 -6.15
N ARG A 216 6.28 -0.38 -5.56
CA ARG A 216 6.25 0.99 -5.03
C ARG A 216 5.66 1.06 -3.63
N VAL A 217 6.07 0.15 -2.75
CA VAL A 217 5.65 0.17 -1.34
C VAL A 217 6.24 1.41 -0.64
N THR A 218 5.41 2.14 0.11
CA THR A 218 5.80 3.32 0.91
C THR A 218 5.68 3.03 2.42
N ARG A 219 6.36 3.81 3.26
CA ARG A 219 6.26 3.69 4.72
C ARG A 219 4.83 3.86 5.22
N ASP A 220 4.14 4.89 4.72
CA ASP A 220 2.75 5.17 5.08
C ASP A 220 1.81 4.09 4.54
N GLY A 221 2.04 3.59 3.32
CA GLY A 221 1.28 2.44 2.79
C GLY A 221 1.39 1.18 3.67
N VAL A 222 2.57 0.90 4.25
CA VAL A 222 2.75 -0.20 5.23
C VAL A 222 2.01 0.08 6.55
N ARG A 223 1.92 1.33 6.99
CA ARG A 223 1.12 1.69 8.17
C ARG A 223 -0.36 1.51 7.88
N ASP A 224 -0.82 1.99 6.74
CA ASP A 224 -2.23 1.99 6.36
C ASP A 224 -2.74 0.57 6.14
N GLU A 225 -1.97 -0.29 5.45
CA GLU A 225 -2.34 -1.71 5.28
C GLU A 225 -2.53 -2.41 6.63
N LEU A 226 -1.58 -2.23 7.57
CA LEU A 226 -1.63 -2.89 8.86
C LEU A 226 -2.67 -2.27 9.78
N ALA A 227 -2.90 -0.95 9.69
CA ALA A 227 -3.97 -0.26 10.41
C ALA A 227 -5.35 -0.78 9.98
N ARG A 228 -5.58 -1.01 8.69
CA ARG A 228 -6.83 -1.59 8.18
C ARG A 228 -7.09 -3.00 8.75
N LEU A 229 -6.09 -3.89 8.66
CA LEU A 229 -6.21 -5.25 9.19
C LEU A 229 -6.40 -5.27 10.71
N ARG A 230 -5.61 -4.47 11.45
CA ARG A 230 -5.75 -4.32 12.90
C ARG A 230 -7.08 -3.71 13.32
N GLY A 231 -7.63 -2.81 12.51
CA GLY A 231 -8.95 -2.23 12.74
C GLY A 231 -10.03 -3.31 12.78
N VAL A 232 -10.02 -4.23 11.81
CA VAL A 232 -10.92 -5.39 11.79
C VAL A 232 -10.66 -6.30 12.99
N LEU A 233 -9.42 -6.68 13.25
CA LEU A 233 -9.08 -7.51 14.43
C LEU A 233 -9.58 -6.90 15.73
N ALA A 234 -9.37 -5.59 15.94
CA ALA A 234 -9.80 -4.88 17.14
C ALA A 234 -11.32 -4.79 17.27
N GLU A 235 -12.02 -4.58 16.16
CA GLU A 235 -13.49 -4.55 16.11
C GLU A 235 -14.11 -5.85 16.63
N PHE A 236 -13.51 -6.99 16.28
CA PHE A 236 -13.96 -8.31 16.74
C PHE A 236 -13.26 -8.78 18.02
N GLY A 237 -12.55 -7.88 18.74
CA GLY A 237 -11.95 -8.17 20.03
C GLY A 237 -10.69 -9.06 19.99
N ARG A 238 -10.01 -9.11 18.84
CA ARG A 238 -8.84 -9.93 18.54
C ARG A 238 -7.60 -9.11 18.16
N ALA A 239 -7.46 -7.93 18.76
CA ALA A 239 -6.32 -7.03 18.55
C ALA A 239 -4.96 -7.63 18.98
N ASP A 240 -4.97 -8.74 19.72
CA ASP A 240 -3.80 -9.48 20.19
C ASP A 240 -3.26 -10.49 19.17
N VAL A 241 -3.98 -10.77 18.09
CA VAL A 241 -3.56 -11.73 17.07
C VAL A 241 -2.34 -11.22 16.32
N PRO A 242 -1.25 -12.00 16.26
CA PRO A 242 -0.09 -11.69 15.44
C PRO A 242 -0.44 -11.63 13.95
N ILE A 243 0.30 -10.79 13.23
CA ILE A 243 0.21 -10.67 11.76
C ILE A 243 1.53 -11.14 11.16
N TRP A 244 1.45 -12.08 10.22
CA TRP A 244 2.56 -12.52 9.37
C TRP A 244 2.32 -12.07 7.93
N LEU A 245 3.40 -11.79 7.21
CA LEU A 245 3.35 -11.63 5.77
C LEU A 245 3.88 -12.91 5.13
N SER A 246 2.99 -13.70 4.54
CA SER A 246 3.32 -15.02 3.99
C SER A 246 3.78 -14.98 2.53
N GLU A 247 3.60 -13.85 1.83
CA GLU A 247 4.24 -13.57 0.53
C GLU A 247 4.47 -12.08 0.28
N HIS A 248 5.61 -11.78 -0.36
CA HIS A 248 5.92 -10.48 -0.97
C HIS A 248 7.02 -10.64 -1.99
N GLY A 249 6.88 -9.94 -3.13
CA GLY A 249 7.87 -9.90 -4.19
C GLY A 249 8.07 -8.48 -4.69
N ILE A 250 9.28 -8.21 -5.22
CA ILE A 250 9.60 -6.99 -5.97
C ILE A 250 10.14 -7.38 -7.33
N PHE A 251 9.51 -6.90 -8.39
CA PHE A 251 9.71 -7.34 -9.77
C PHE A 251 10.81 -6.54 -10.46
N THR A 252 11.76 -7.22 -11.09
CA THR A 252 12.83 -6.57 -11.88
C THR A 252 12.66 -6.71 -13.39
N GLY A 253 11.46 -7.05 -13.86
CA GLY A 253 11.19 -7.23 -15.27
C GLY A 253 10.84 -6.00 -16.08
N PRO A 254 10.35 -6.14 -17.33
CA PRO A 254 9.83 -5.01 -18.08
C PRO A 254 8.75 -4.29 -17.26
N GLY A 255 8.88 -2.96 -17.08
CA GLY A 255 8.01 -2.17 -16.21
C GLY A 255 8.28 -2.31 -14.70
N GLY A 256 9.24 -3.14 -14.31
CA GLY A 256 9.70 -3.32 -12.93
C GLY A 256 10.78 -2.36 -12.49
N VAL A 257 11.32 -2.60 -11.30
CA VAL A 257 12.43 -1.82 -10.72
C VAL A 257 13.79 -2.36 -11.17
N THR A 258 14.85 -1.57 -10.99
CA THR A 258 16.21 -2.07 -11.19
C THR A 258 16.61 -3.07 -10.11
N GLU A 259 17.58 -3.96 -10.37
CA GLU A 259 18.12 -4.86 -9.32
C GLU A 259 18.69 -4.11 -8.11
N ARG A 260 19.16 -2.87 -8.32
CA ARG A 260 19.63 -1.99 -7.26
C ARG A 260 18.48 -1.58 -6.34
N GLU A 261 17.34 -1.20 -6.92
CA GLU A 261 16.12 -0.84 -6.20
C GLU A 261 15.50 -2.07 -5.53
N GLN A 262 15.45 -3.22 -6.21
CA GLN A 262 15.01 -4.49 -5.63
C GLN A 262 15.81 -4.82 -4.35
N ALA A 263 17.14 -4.77 -4.41
CA ALA A 263 18.00 -5.03 -3.26
C ALA A 263 17.75 -4.06 -2.08
N ARG A 264 17.54 -2.77 -2.39
CA ARG A 264 17.21 -1.74 -1.40
C ARG A 264 15.84 -2.00 -0.76
N ASP A 265 14.83 -2.23 -1.59
CA ASP A 265 13.43 -2.21 -1.20
C ASP A 265 13.00 -3.48 -0.48
N ILE A 266 13.60 -4.64 -0.81
CA ILE A 266 13.39 -5.87 -0.04
C ILE A 266 13.73 -5.66 1.44
N VAL A 267 14.90 -5.09 1.72
CA VAL A 267 15.36 -4.87 3.10
C VAL A 267 14.55 -3.74 3.74
N ARG A 268 14.37 -2.62 3.04
CA ARG A 268 13.65 -1.45 3.55
C ARG A 268 12.20 -1.75 3.93
N VAL A 269 11.45 -2.43 3.06
CA VAL A 269 10.06 -2.81 3.31
C VAL A 269 9.97 -3.83 4.46
N ALA A 270 10.93 -4.75 4.57
CA ALA A 270 10.98 -5.67 5.71
C ALA A 270 11.16 -4.92 7.04
N LEU A 271 12.09 -3.96 7.11
CA LEU A 271 12.31 -3.10 8.28
C LEU A 271 11.03 -2.35 8.67
N TRP A 272 10.33 -1.76 7.68
CA TRP A 272 9.06 -1.07 7.91
C TRP A 272 7.99 -1.99 8.49
N ARG A 273 7.85 -3.21 7.96
CA ARG A 273 6.87 -4.20 8.46
C ARG A 273 7.22 -4.67 9.88
N PHE A 274 8.50 -4.92 10.18
CA PHE A 274 8.93 -5.22 11.57
C PHE A 274 8.62 -4.06 12.52
N ALA A 275 8.86 -2.82 12.09
CA ALA A 275 8.57 -1.63 12.88
C ALA A 275 7.08 -1.46 13.16
N GLU A 276 6.24 -1.86 12.20
CA GLU A 276 4.80 -1.94 12.39
C GLU A 276 4.34 -3.23 13.08
N GLY A 277 5.23 -4.11 13.56
CA GLY A 277 4.87 -5.27 14.38
C GLY A 277 4.43 -6.52 13.59
N VAL A 278 4.81 -6.65 12.31
CA VAL A 278 4.77 -7.94 11.61
C VAL A 278 5.81 -8.87 12.23
N GLU A 279 5.40 -10.05 12.70
CA GLU A 279 6.32 -10.96 13.42
C GLU A 279 7.18 -11.82 12.49
N ARG A 280 6.65 -12.15 11.30
CA ARG A 280 7.34 -12.98 10.30
C ARG A 280 7.05 -12.48 8.89
N HIS A 281 8.06 -12.51 8.04
CA HIS A 281 7.99 -12.05 6.65
C HIS A 281 8.60 -13.09 5.71
N VAL A 282 7.83 -13.57 4.74
CA VAL A 282 8.29 -14.49 3.68
C VAL A 282 8.43 -13.75 2.36
N TYR A 283 9.59 -13.89 1.70
CA TYR A 283 9.82 -13.38 0.35
C TYR A 283 9.53 -14.43 -0.73
N LEU A 284 8.85 -14.01 -1.80
CA LEU A 284 8.75 -14.73 -3.07
C LEU A 284 9.60 -14.01 -4.14
N SER A 285 10.58 -14.63 -4.80
CA SER A 285 11.04 -16.04 -4.73
C SER A 285 12.57 -16.16 -4.73
N LEU A 286 13.12 -17.38 -4.63
CA LEU A 286 14.56 -17.58 -4.74
C LEU A 286 15.10 -17.30 -6.15
N ARG A 287 14.41 -17.74 -7.20
CA ARG A 287 14.95 -17.73 -8.58
C ARG A 287 13.90 -17.20 -9.55
N ASP A 288 14.34 -16.33 -10.45
CA ASP A 288 13.53 -15.90 -11.60
C ASP A 288 13.13 -17.12 -12.45
N TRP A 289 11.88 -17.17 -12.93
CA TRP A 289 11.43 -18.21 -13.85
C TRP A 289 10.63 -17.60 -15.02
N PHE A 290 10.75 -18.20 -16.19
CA PHE A 290 9.79 -18.12 -17.29
C PHE A 290 8.42 -18.73 -16.92
N GLY A 291 7.31 -18.04 -17.20
CA GLY A 291 5.97 -18.58 -16.98
C GLY A 291 5.80 -19.96 -17.63
N GLU A 292 5.16 -20.90 -16.94
CA GLU A 292 4.90 -22.25 -17.47
C GLU A 292 3.95 -22.23 -18.69
N SER A 293 3.09 -21.22 -18.76
CA SER A 293 2.10 -21.00 -19.81
C SER A 293 2.58 -20.05 -20.93
N ASP A 294 3.50 -19.14 -20.63
CA ASP A 294 4.09 -18.20 -21.59
C ASP A 294 5.61 -18.10 -21.41
N PRO A 295 6.42 -18.63 -22.35
CA PRO A 295 7.87 -18.49 -22.34
C PRO A 295 8.38 -17.04 -22.46
N GLN A 296 7.51 -16.09 -22.83
CA GLN A 296 7.81 -14.66 -22.87
C GLN A 296 7.44 -13.93 -21.57
N ALA A 297 6.54 -14.48 -20.75
CA ALA A 297 6.26 -14.00 -19.41
C ALA A 297 7.46 -14.32 -18.52
N ARG A 298 8.07 -13.29 -17.95
CA ARG A 298 9.28 -13.40 -17.14
C ARG A 298 8.93 -13.04 -15.70
N ASP A 299 8.74 -14.03 -14.84
CA ASP A 299 8.57 -13.86 -13.39
C ASP A 299 9.93 -13.53 -12.77
N MET A 300 10.30 -12.25 -12.83
CA MET A 300 11.59 -11.73 -12.38
C MET A 300 11.54 -11.21 -10.93
N TRP A 301 11.02 -12.05 -10.03
CA TRP A 301 10.89 -11.79 -8.58
C TRP A 301 12.07 -12.36 -7.77
N GLY A 302 12.95 -13.13 -8.40
CA GLY A 302 14.00 -13.91 -7.77
C GLY A 302 15.12 -13.08 -7.14
N LEU A 303 15.76 -13.68 -6.12
CA LEU A 303 17.08 -13.29 -5.63
C LEU A 303 18.22 -13.83 -6.51
N LEU A 304 17.94 -14.86 -7.29
CA LEU A 304 18.79 -15.43 -8.32
C LEU A 304 18.18 -15.15 -9.70
N ASP A 305 19.02 -14.89 -10.69
CA ASP A 305 18.59 -14.79 -12.09
C ASP A 305 18.11 -16.15 -12.64
N VAL A 306 17.58 -16.15 -13.86
CA VAL A 306 17.09 -17.37 -14.53
C VAL A 306 18.16 -18.45 -14.72
N ASP A 307 19.45 -18.09 -14.69
CA ASP A 307 20.58 -19.02 -14.78
C ASP A 307 21.08 -19.48 -13.40
N GLY A 308 20.49 -18.98 -12.31
CA GLY A 308 20.85 -19.28 -10.93
C GLY A 308 22.01 -18.42 -10.39
N ARG A 309 22.36 -17.32 -11.05
CA ARG A 309 23.40 -16.39 -10.55
C ARG A 309 22.80 -15.44 -9.52
N PRO A 310 23.50 -15.16 -8.40
CA PRO A 310 23.01 -14.20 -7.41
C PRO A 310 22.83 -12.80 -7.98
N LYS A 311 21.64 -12.24 -7.81
CA LYS A 311 21.36 -10.80 -8.01
C LYS A 311 21.85 -10.02 -6.80
N ARG A 312 21.88 -8.69 -6.90
CA ARG A 312 22.28 -7.82 -5.77
C ARG A 312 21.41 -8.05 -4.51
N SER A 313 20.13 -8.36 -4.72
CA SER A 313 19.15 -8.69 -3.67
C SER A 313 19.55 -9.91 -2.84
N PHE A 314 20.24 -10.90 -3.41
CA PHE A 314 20.76 -12.05 -2.66
C PHE A 314 21.76 -11.62 -1.57
N ALA A 315 22.70 -10.73 -1.91
CA ALA A 315 23.66 -10.21 -0.95
C ALA A 315 22.98 -9.32 0.11
N ALA A 316 21.95 -8.57 -0.28
CA ALA A 316 21.17 -7.74 0.62
C ALA A 316 20.40 -8.56 1.66
N VAL A 317 19.66 -9.58 1.22
CA VAL A 317 18.93 -10.50 2.10
C VAL A 317 19.88 -11.25 3.02
N ARG A 318 21.03 -11.75 2.52
CA ARG A 318 22.04 -12.40 3.34
C ARG A 318 22.56 -11.49 4.46
N THR A 319 22.83 -10.23 4.11
CA THR A 319 23.33 -9.24 5.08
C THR A 319 22.27 -8.96 6.13
N MET A 320 21.03 -8.67 5.72
CA MET A 320 19.92 -8.46 6.66
C MET A 320 19.72 -9.68 7.57
N ALA A 321 19.67 -10.90 7.02
CA ALA A 321 19.48 -12.13 7.78
C ALA A 321 20.58 -12.33 8.83
N ARG A 322 21.84 -12.03 8.47
CA ARG A 322 22.97 -12.03 9.41
C ARG A 322 22.76 -11.00 10.53
N GLU A 323 22.36 -9.79 10.18
CA GLU A 323 22.26 -8.69 11.14
C GLU A 323 21.07 -8.77 12.09
N ILE A 324 19.99 -9.46 11.73
CA ILE A 324 18.81 -9.64 12.60
C ILE A 324 18.75 -11.01 13.26
N ARG A 325 19.72 -11.90 13.00
CA ARG A 325 19.75 -13.25 13.56
C ARG A 325 19.79 -13.22 15.09
N GLN A 326 18.80 -13.86 15.73
CA GLN A 326 18.60 -13.91 17.18
C GLN A 326 18.47 -12.53 17.85
N ARG A 327 18.23 -11.48 17.06
CA ARG A 327 18.09 -10.11 17.51
C ARG A 327 16.65 -9.68 17.24
N PRO A 328 15.74 -9.79 18.22
CA PRO A 328 14.36 -9.34 18.03
C PRO A 328 14.34 -7.83 17.78
N PHE A 329 13.33 -7.35 17.06
CA PHE A 329 13.14 -5.91 16.87
C PHE A 329 12.94 -5.21 18.23
N ALA A 330 13.80 -4.25 18.53
CA ALA A 330 13.78 -3.51 19.80
C ALA A 330 12.96 -2.21 19.69
N GLY A 331 13.04 -1.54 18.54
CA GLY A 331 12.30 -0.31 18.29
C GLY A 331 12.97 0.59 17.25
N GLU A 332 12.26 1.65 16.89
CA GLU A 332 12.79 2.71 16.06
C GLU A 332 13.61 3.69 16.90
N VAL A 333 14.69 4.22 16.34
CA VAL A 333 15.53 5.24 16.97
C VAL A 333 15.25 6.58 16.30
N ALA A 334 14.61 7.51 17.01
CA ALA A 334 14.26 8.82 16.47
C ALA A 334 15.48 9.75 16.40
N LEU A 335 16.17 9.75 15.25
CA LEU A 335 17.38 10.56 14.96
C LEU A 335 17.09 11.88 14.23
N GLY A 336 15.81 12.20 14.02
CA GLY A 336 15.35 13.42 13.38
C GLY A 336 14.80 13.21 11.96
N THR A 337 14.21 14.27 11.43
CA THR A 337 13.48 14.29 10.18
C THR A 337 14.39 13.89 9.03
N GLY A 338 13.97 12.88 8.27
CA GLY A 338 14.64 12.39 7.08
C GLY A 338 15.72 11.32 7.34
N VAL A 339 15.74 10.74 8.54
CA VAL A 339 16.53 9.56 8.88
C VAL A 339 15.58 8.51 9.44
N GLU A 340 15.69 7.29 8.94
CA GLU A 340 15.03 6.12 9.51
C GLU A 340 16.08 5.22 10.15
N ALA A 341 15.81 4.74 11.36
CA ALA A 341 16.72 3.88 12.10
C ALA A 341 15.96 2.82 12.92
N PHE A 342 16.33 1.55 12.76
CA PHE A 342 15.64 0.38 13.29
C PHE A 342 16.62 -0.49 14.08
N LEU A 343 16.44 -0.57 15.40
CA LEU A 343 17.31 -1.34 16.27
C LEU A 343 16.79 -2.77 16.44
N PHE A 344 17.68 -3.74 16.27
CA PHE A 344 17.45 -5.15 16.58
C PHE A 344 18.40 -5.60 17.69
N GLY A 345 17.93 -6.44 18.60
CA GLY A 345 18.73 -7.00 19.69
C GLY A 345 18.69 -6.17 20.97
N GLY A 346 19.75 -6.28 21.79
CA GLY A 346 19.81 -5.66 23.11
C GLY A 346 21.19 -5.10 23.44
N VAL A 347 21.44 -4.86 24.73
CA VAL A 347 22.63 -4.13 25.20
C VAL A 347 23.97 -4.74 24.78
N ASN A 348 24.05 -6.07 24.68
CA ASN A 348 25.31 -6.79 24.46
C ASN A 348 25.47 -7.32 23.02
N ASP A 349 24.39 -7.34 22.25
CA ASP A 349 24.35 -7.85 20.89
C ASP A 349 23.18 -7.16 20.18
N ASN A 350 23.52 -6.21 19.32
CA ASN A 350 22.53 -5.43 18.56
C ASN A 350 23.08 -5.03 17.20
N ALA A 351 22.16 -4.68 16.31
CA ALA A 351 22.45 -3.99 15.07
C ALA A 351 21.40 -2.91 14.83
N LEU A 352 21.86 -1.74 14.41
CA LEU A 352 21.01 -0.62 13.99
C LEU A 352 21.04 -0.53 12.46
N ALA A 353 19.92 -0.82 11.80
CA ALA A 353 19.76 -0.45 10.40
C ALA A 353 19.45 1.05 10.32
N ILE A 354 20.16 1.80 9.48
CA ILE A 354 19.98 3.25 9.34
C ILE A 354 20.01 3.65 7.85
N MET A 355 19.13 4.57 7.46
CA MET A 355 19.02 5.10 6.09
C MET A 355 18.45 6.52 6.05
N SER A 356 18.65 7.20 4.92
CA SER A 356 17.99 8.46 4.59
C SER A 356 16.64 8.17 3.92
N THR A 357 15.60 8.93 4.25
CA THR A 357 14.30 8.83 3.55
C THR A 357 14.28 9.59 2.22
N GLY A 358 15.32 10.38 1.94
CA GLY A 358 15.47 11.14 0.71
C GLY A 358 16.79 10.87 0.00
N GLY A 359 17.39 11.92 -0.56
CA GLY A 359 18.72 11.83 -1.17
C GLY A 359 19.83 11.52 -0.17
N SER A 360 21.07 11.55 -0.66
CA SER A 360 22.25 11.40 0.19
C SER A 360 22.29 12.48 1.28
N ARG A 361 22.65 12.09 2.50
CA ARG A 361 22.69 12.98 3.65
C ARG A 361 23.87 12.67 4.57
N GLU A 362 24.60 13.70 4.97
CA GLU A 362 25.59 13.59 6.03
C GLU A 362 24.91 13.75 7.39
N ILE A 363 25.21 12.84 8.32
CA ILE A 363 24.81 12.95 9.72
C ILE A 363 26.01 12.76 10.62
N THR A 364 25.93 13.32 11.82
CA THR A 364 26.91 13.12 12.89
C THR A 364 26.22 12.34 14.01
N LEU A 365 26.62 11.09 14.24
CA LEU A 365 25.97 10.16 15.17
C LEU A 365 26.90 9.83 16.34
N ASP A 366 26.44 10.07 17.59
CA ASP A 366 27.07 9.43 18.76
C ASP A 366 26.59 7.98 18.85
N ALA A 367 27.45 7.05 18.42
CA ALA A 367 27.13 5.63 18.43
C ALA A 367 27.29 4.99 19.83
N GLY A 368 27.73 5.76 20.84
CA GLY A 368 27.96 5.28 22.21
C GLY A 368 29.16 4.33 22.36
N VAL A 369 29.96 4.17 21.30
CA VAL A 369 31.13 3.30 21.21
C VAL A 369 32.29 4.00 20.52
N THR A 370 33.53 3.65 20.87
CA THR A 370 34.72 4.26 20.22
C THR A 370 35.16 3.55 18.95
N HIS A 371 34.63 2.36 18.71
CA HIS A 371 34.86 1.55 17.53
C HIS A 371 33.51 1.10 17.01
N LEU A 372 33.20 1.44 15.76
CA LEU A 372 31.92 1.16 15.14
C LEU A 372 32.16 0.36 13.88
N MET A 373 31.58 -0.84 13.81
CA MET A 373 31.54 -1.59 12.56
C MET A 373 30.33 -1.14 11.77
N THR A 374 30.56 -0.66 10.55
CA THR A 374 29.50 -0.37 9.58
C THR A 374 29.48 -1.46 8.53
N VAL A 375 28.28 -1.84 8.09
CA VAL A 375 28.06 -2.86 7.06
C VAL A 375 27.16 -2.25 5.99
N SER A 376 27.61 -2.23 4.74
CA SER A 376 26.77 -1.79 3.63
C SER A 376 25.60 -2.75 3.40
N LEU A 377 24.61 -2.32 2.60
CA LEU A 377 23.47 -3.16 2.20
C LEU A 377 23.91 -4.56 1.73
N THR A 378 25.03 -4.65 1.01
CA THR A 378 25.52 -5.90 0.40
C THR A 378 26.62 -6.61 1.20
N GLY A 379 26.91 -6.15 2.42
CA GLY A 379 27.81 -6.83 3.36
C GLY A 379 29.26 -6.34 3.37
N GLU A 380 29.55 -5.17 2.81
CA GLU A 380 30.90 -4.59 2.90
C GLU A 380 31.11 -3.97 4.28
N GLU A 381 32.14 -4.43 4.99
CA GLU A 381 32.43 -4.04 6.36
C GLU A 381 33.49 -2.94 6.42
N THR A 382 33.24 -1.90 7.22
CA THR A 382 34.20 -0.84 7.53
C THR A 382 34.25 -0.58 9.02
N LEU A 383 35.43 -0.74 9.62
CA LEU A 383 35.66 -0.38 11.02
C LEU A 383 36.03 1.11 11.11
N LEU A 384 35.18 1.89 11.75
CA LEU A 384 35.44 3.28 12.11
C LEU A 384 35.95 3.36 13.55
N THR A 385 36.82 4.31 13.85
CA THR A 385 37.35 4.50 15.22
C THR A 385 37.44 5.98 15.55
N GLU A 386 36.70 6.40 16.55
CA GLU A 386 36.63 7.79 17.00
C GLU A 386 36.69 7.86 18.53
N ALA A 387 37.65 8.61 19.07
CA ALA A 387 37.81 8.73 20.52
C ALA A 387 36.62 9.41 21.20
N GLY A 388 35.92 10.28 20.46
CA GLY A 388 34.71 10.97 20.91
C GLY A 388 33.42 10.16 20.79
N ARG A 389 33.46 8.95 20.19
CA ARG A 389 32.30 8.09 19.86
C ARG A 389 31.31 8.66 18.84
N THR A 390 31.57 9.87 18.37
CA THR A 390 30.81 10.54 17.34
C THR A 390 31.40 10.23 15.97
N PHE A 391 30.55 9.80 15.03
CA PHE A 391 30.95 9.41 13.67
C PHE A 391 30.17 10.24 12.65
N ASP A 392 30.88 10.76 11.65
CA ASP A 392 30.26 11.35 10.47
C ASP A 392 29.93 10.24 9.47
N LEU A 393 28.65 10.11 9.12
CA LEU A 393 28.12 9.05 8.26
C LEU A 393 27.37 9.66 7.07
N THR A 394 27.67 9.15 5.88
CA THR A 394 26.90 9.42 4.67
C THR A 394 25.77 8.40 4.53
N LEU A 395 24.54 8.81 4.80
CA LEU A 395 23.34 8.00 4.60
C LEU A 395 22.81 8.17 3.18
N THR A 396 22.26 7.09 2.63
CA THR A 396 21.50 7.08 1.37
C THR A 396 20.17 6.36 1.59
N GLY A 397 19.34 6.21 0.55
CA GLY A 397 18.15 5.36 0.63
C GLY A 397 18.45 3.86 0.77
N GLU A 398 19.71 3.42 0.66
CA GLU A 398 20.12 2.04 0.94
C GLU A 398 20.40 1.86 2.44
N PRO A 399 19.74 0.90 3.12
CA PRO A 399 20.05 0.56 4.50
C PRO A 399 21.53 0.21 4.69
N MET A 400 22.17 0.82 5.67
CA MET A 400 23.45 0.37 6.23
C MET A 400 23.24 -0.10 7.67
N TRP A 401 24.06 -1.04 8.12
CA TRP A 401 23.98 -1.58 9.47
C TRP A 401 25.13 -1.08 10.32
N LEU A 402 24.84 -0.78 11.58
CA LEU A 402 25.81 -0.42 12.60
C LEU A 402 25.79 -1.50 13.68
N GLU A 403 26.85 -2.28 13.80
CA GLU A 403 26.90 -3.38 14.76
C GLU A 403 27.31 -2.90 16.15
N ASN A 404 26.66 -3.46 17.18
CA ASN A 404 26.99 -3.28 18.59
C ASN A 404 27.04 -1.81 19.03
N VAL A 405 26.01 -1.05 18.66
CA VAL A 405 25.85 0.32 19.12
C VAL A 405 25.66 0.39 20.63
N GLY A 406 25.98 1.55 21.21
CA GLY A 406 26.00 1.79 22.64
C GLY A 406 24.62 1.83 23.28
N ARG A 407 24.63 1.82 24.62
CA ARG A 407 23.43 1.84 25.48
C ARG A 407 22.54 3.06 25.27
N ASN A 408 23.08 4.17 24.78
CA ASN A 408 22.30 5.36 24.44
C ASN A 408 21.30 5.05 23.32
N LEU A 409 21.72 4.38 22.25
CA LEU A 409 20.83 4.01 21.13
C LEU A 409 19.83 2.91 21.52
N VAL A 410 20.21 2.00 22.43
CA VAL A 410 19.28 1.01 23.01
C VAL A 410 18.17 1.69 23.82
N LEU A 411 18.49 2.69 24.63
CA LEU A 411 17.47 3.47 25.35
C LEU A 411 16.57 4.28 24.40
N LEU A 412 17.14 4.83 23.32
CA LEU A 412 16.36 5.57 22.32
C LEU A 412 15.38 4.65 21.57
N ALA A 413 15.76 3.41 21.25
CA ALA A 413 14.82 2.43 20.67
C ALA A 413 13.65 2.09 21.62
N ALA A 414 13.87 2.21 22.93
CA ALA A 414 12.85 2.03 23.97
C ALA A 414 12.11 3.34 24.32
N THR A 415 12.34 4.42 23.57
CA THR A 415 11.73 5.73 23.78
C THR A 415 10.88 6.11 22.57
N ARG A 416 9.62 6.51 22.80
CA ARG A 416 8.66 6.81 21.73
C ARG A 416 7.87 8.08 22.02
N SER A 417 7.56 8.82 20.96
CA SER A 417 6.65 9.96 21.00
C SER A 417 5.85 9.99 19.70
N ALA A 418 4.54 10.23 19.78
CA ALA A 418 3.75 10.50 18.59
C ALA A 418 4.09 11.90 18.02
N PRO A 419 4.01 12.11 16.71
CA PRO A 419 4.05 13.45 16.13
C PRO A 419 2.98 14.35 16.75
N VAL A 420 3.31 15.62 16.97
CA VAL A 420 2.40 16.62 17.55
C VAL A 420 2.24 17.77 16.58
N THR A 421 0.99 18.18 16.34
CA THR A 421 0.68 19.43 15.63
C THR A 421 0.38 20.53 16.65
N VAL A 422 1.00 21.70 16.47
CA VAL A 422 0.80 22.89 17.29
C VAL A 422 0.52 24.09 16.39
N ALA A 423 -0.59 24.79 16.65
CA ALA A 423 -0.89 26.03 15.96
C ALA A 423 0.05 27.16 16.42
N ARG A 424 0.37 28.10 15.50
CA ARG A 424 1.11 29.32 15.84
C ARG A 424 0.50 30.06 17.03
N GLY A 425 1.32 30.42 18.01
CA GLY A 425 0.90 31.15 19.21
C GLY A 425 0.24 30.28 20.29
N GLU A 426 0.00 29.00 20.00
CA GLU A 426 -0.66 28.06 20.91
C GLU A 426 0.33 27.08 21.55
N ALA A 427 -0.19 26.23 22.44
CA ALA A 427 0.53 25.14 23.07
C ALA A 427 -0.14 23.80 22.77
N ALA A 428 0.67 22.74 22.57
CA ALA A 428 0.16 21.38 22.44
C ALA A 428 0.92 20.42 23.37
N PRO A 429 0.24 19.43 23.97
CA PRO A 429 0.89 18.46 24.83
C PRO A 429 1.68 17.43 24.01
N LEU A 430 2.98 17.31 24.30
CA LEU A 430 3.84 16.22 23.85
C LEU A 430 3.96 15.18 24.97
N THR A 431 3.64 13.93 24.65
CA THR A 431 3.85 12.78 25.55
C THR A 431 4.98 11.91 25.04
N VAL A 432 5.98 11.69 25.88
CA VAL A 432 7.13 10.82 25.61
C VAL A 432 7.03 9.59 26.50
N ARG A 433 6.91 8.42 25.89
CA ARG A 433 6.93 7.14 26.57
C ARG A 433 8.35 6.60 26.60
N ILE A 434 8.85 6.29 27.79
CA ILE A 434 10.20 5.76 28.01
C ILE A 434 10.05 4.41 28.71
N GLU A 435 10.58 3.36 28.11
CA GLU A 435 10.71 2.03 28.72
C GLU A 435 12.16 1.81 29.17
N ASN A 436 12.36 1.08 30.28
CA ASN A 436 13.69 0.70 30.75
C ASN A 436 14.11 -0.67 30.16
N PRO A 437 15.01 -0.69 29.15
CA PRO A 437 15.47 -1.93 28.52
C PRO A 437 16.60 -2.63 29.31
N PHE A 438 17.00 -2.10 30.47
CA PHE A 438 18.15 -2.59 31.23
C PHE A 438 17.72 -3.51 32.38
N ASP A 439 18.66 -4.34 32.83
CA ASP A 439 18.50 -5.31 33.93
C ASP A 439 18.57 -4.66 35.32
N ARG A 440 18.57 -3.33 35.38
CA ARG A 440 18.65 -2.56 36.62
C ARG A 440 17.76 -1.33 36.58
N GLU A 441 17.47 -0.80 37.76
CA GLU A 441 16.76 0.46 37.90
C GLU A 441 17.58 1.62 37.30
N ILE A 442 16.89 2.49 36.57
CA ILE A 442 17.44 3.74 36.02
C ILE A 442 16.55 4.91 36.45
N THR A 443 17.12 6.10 36.52
CA THR A 443 16.35 7.34 36.59
C THR A 443 16.66 8.18 35.36
N VAL A 444 15.64 8.52 34.60
CA VAL A 444 15.77 9.30 33.36
C VAL A 444 15.23 10.70 33.59
N THR A 445 16.08 11.70 33.33
CA THR A 445 15.73 13.11 33.32
C THR A 445 15.66 13.61 31.89
N LEU A 446 14.51 14.19 31.51
CA LEU A 446 14.28 14.67 30.15
C LEU A 446 14.50 16.18 30.08
N THR A 447 15.37 16.63 29.18
CA THR A 447 15.67 18.06 28.95
C THR A 447 15.45 18.40 27.49
N PRO A 448 14.59 19.38 27.14
CA PRO A 448 14.37 19.74 25.75
C PRO A 448 15.47 20.70 25.29
N GLY A 449 15.94 20.52 24.07
CA GLY A 449 16.88 21.44 23.44
C GLY A 449 16.19 22.71 22.92
N GLU A 450 17.00 23.67 22.50
CA GLU A 450 16.51 24.91 21.90
C GLU A 450 16.18 24.72 20.41
N VAL A 451 14.96 25.07 20.01
CA VAL A 451 14.53 25.09 18.62
C VAL A 451 13.87 26.43 18.33
N GLN A 452 14.31 27.11 17.28
CA GLN A 452 13.76 28.41 16.92
C GLN A 452 12.27 28.30 16.61
N GLY A 453 11.45 29.10 17.31
CA GLY A 453 10.00 29.12 17.15
C GLY A 453 9.24 28.14 18.06
N LEU A 454 9.93 27.32 18.86
CA LEU A 454 9.32 26.45 19.87
C LEU A 454 9.81 26.82 21.28
N HIS A 455 8.89 26.77 22.25
CA HIS A 455 9.16 27.01 23.67
C HIS A 455 8.57 25.86 24.50
N PRO A 456 9.33 24.76 24.70
CA PRO A 456 8.88 23.63 25.50
C PRO A 456 8.88 23.96 27.00
N VAL A 457 7.83 23.52 27.71
CA VAL A 457 7.64 23.69 29.15
C VAL A 457 7.40 22.32 29.78
N ILE A 458 8.31 21.91 30.67
CA ILE A 458 8.26 20.59 31.31
C ILE A 458 7.51 20.64 32.64
N GLY A 459 6.52 19.74 32.80
CA GLY A 459 5.72 19.60 34.03
C GLY A 459 6.38 18.78 35.15
N GLY A 460 7.47 18.05 34.88
CA GLY A 460 8.21 17.24 35.85
C GLY A 460 9.46 16.60 35.24
N ALA A 461 10.57 16.58 35.98
CA ALA A 461 11.90 16.45 35.38
C ALA A 461 12.49 15.04 35.34
N ALA A 462 12.11 14.10 36.20
CA ALA A 462 12.75 12.78 36.27
C ALA A 462 11.77 11.63 36.56
N VAL A 463 11.99 10.48 35.92
CA VAL A 463 11.23 9.24 36.13
C VAL A 463 12.17 8.09 36.51
N THR A 464 11.89 7.42 37.62
CA THR A 464 12.61 6.21 38.04
C THR A 464 11.87 4.97 37.53
N LEU A 465 12.59 4.11 36.82
CA LEU A 465 12.04 2.96 36.13
C LEU A 465 12.75 1.68 36.58
N ALA A 466 12.00 0.73 37.12
CA ALA A 466 12.48 -0.65 37.31
C ALA A 466 12.68 -1.34 35.94
N PRO A 467 13.47 -2.44 35.87
CA PRO A 467 13.62 -3.22 34.64
C PRO A 467 12.28 -3.58 33.99
N GLY A 468 12.15 -3.39 32.68
CA GLY A 468 10.94 -3.69 31.91
C GLY A 468 9.72 -2.83 32.23
N HIS A 469 9.86 -1.79 33.09
CA HIS A 469 8.79 -0.84 33.35
C HIS A 469 8.95 0.38 32.44
N ALA A 470 7.81 1.02 32.15
CA ALA A 470 7.75 2.22 31.35
C ALA A 470 7.00 3.34 32.07
N ALA A 471 7.32 4.58 31.74
CA ALA A 471 6.59 5.77 32.18
C ALA A 471 6.32 6.71 31.01
N GLU A 472 5.34 7.59 31.19
CA GLU A 472 5.05 8.70 30.29
C GLU A 472 5.48 10.01 30.96
N VAL A 473 6.25 10.80 30.22
CA VAL A 473 6.63 12.17 30.58
C VAL A 473 5.86 13.12 29.65
N ARG A 474 5.15 14.09 30.24
CA ARG A 474 4.38 15.09 29.48
C ARG A 474 5.06 16.46 29.54
N MET A 475 5.05 17.15 28.41
CA MET A 475 5.50 18.54 28.29
C MET A 475 4.56 19.30 27.36
N ASP A 476 4.37 20.59 27.61
CA ASP A 476 3.64 21.46 26.68
C ASP A 476 4.65 22.13 25.74
N VAL A 477 4.43 22.03 24.44
CA VAL A 477 5.26 22.68 23.42
C VAL A 477 4.50 23.89 22.90
N HIS A 478 5.01 25.10 23.18
CA HIS A 478 4.44 26.34 22.69
C HIS A 478 5.08 26.75 21.37
N ALA A 479 4.28 27.02 20.33
CA ALA A 479 4.80 27.62 19.09
C ALA A 479 4.72 29.15 19.18
N ALA A 480 5.80 29.84 18.77
CA ALA A 480 5.78 31.29 18.67
C ALA A 480 4.75 31.74 17.61
N ALA A 481 4.11 32.90 17.83
CA ALA A 481 3.10 33.43 16.91
C ALA A 481 3.64 33.73 15.51
N ASP A 482 4.95 34.01 15.40
CA ASP A 482 5.67 34.27 14.15
C ASP A 482 6.51 33.07 13.67
N ALA A 483 6.35 31.89 14.29
CA ALA A 483 7.08 30.69 13.91
C ALA A 483 6.78 30.31 12.45
N ARG A 484 7.75 29.72 11.75
CA ARG A 484 7.53 29.23 10.38
C ARG A 484 6.68 27.95 10.41
N ILE A 485 5.71 27.83 9.50
CA ILE A 485 5.02 26.55 9.26
C ILE A 485 6.05 25.55 8.72
N ALA A 486 6.29 24.50 9.48
CA ALA A 486 7.24 23.45 9.17
C ALA A 486 7.03 22.27 10.12
N VAL A 487 7.52 21.10 9.73
CA VAL A 487 7.81 20.01 10.64
C VAL A 487 9.22 20.22 11.18
N LEU A 488 9.35 20.27 12.50
CA LEU A 488 10.60 20.50 13.21
C LEU A 488 10.88 19.32 14.14
N ASP A 489 12.17 18.98 14.26
CA ASP A 489 12.61 18.06 15.30
C ASP A 489 12.88 18.83 16.59
N LEU A 490 12.17 18.48 17.66
CA LEU A 490 12.50 18.90 19.01
C LEU A 490 13.45 17.87 19.63
N PRO A 491 14.75 18.16 19.75
CA PRO A 491 15.69 17.26 20.41
C PRO A 491 15.39 17.22 21.91
N LEU A 492 15.28 16.02 22.46
CA LEU A 492 15.06 15.76 23.87
C LEU A 492 16.25 14.97 24.40
N ALA A 493 17.07 15.61 25.23
CA ALA A 493 18.20 14.95 25.89
C ALA A 493 17.68 14.11 27.07
N LEU A 494 18.02 12.83 27.06
CA LEU A 494 17.75 11.87 28.13
C LEU A 494 19.02 11.71 28.97
N GLN A 495 19.04 12.34 30.13
CA GLN A 495 20.10 12.16 31.13
C GLN A 495 19.74 10.99 32.02
N VAL A 496 20.66 10.03 32.17
CA VAL A 496 20.36 8.77 32.85
C VAL A 496 21.25 8.57 34.07
N GLU A 497 20.66 8.48 35.24
CA GLU A 497 21.32 8.06 36.47
C GLU A 497 21.20 6.53 36.66
N GLY A 498 22.20 5.92 37.29
CA GLY A 498 22.28 4.47 37.49
C GLY A 498 23.01 3.72 36.37
N LEU A 499 23.32 4.40 35.27
CA LEU A 499 24.21 3.94 34.21
C LEU A 499 25.41 4.87 34.09
N ALA A 500 26.58 4.31 33.76
CA ALA A 500 27.73 5.10 33.34
C ALA A 500 27.56 5.50 31.87
N LEU A 501 26.57 6.36 31.60
CA LEU A 501 26.43 7.09 30.35
C LEU A 501 26.98 8.50 30.62
N PRO A 502 28.00 8.97 29.89
CA PRO A 502 28.42 10.35 30.07
C PRO A 502 27.28 11.37 29.76
N PRO A 503 27.37 12.61 30.26
CA PRO A 503 26.19 13.36 30.71
C PRO A 503 25.25 14.00 29.65
N ASP A 504 25.37 13.71 28.35
CA ASP A 504 24.63 14.40 27.27
C ASP A 504 24.15 13.48 26.11
N GLU A 505 23.91 12.18 26.32
CA GLU A 505 24.23 11.21 25.25
C GLU A 505 23.12 10.49 24.49
N ALA A 506 21.90 10.48 25.01
CA ALA A 506 20.75 9.95 24.29
C ALA A 506 19.83 11.10 23.93
N VAL A 507 19.76 11.45 22.64
CA VAL A 507 18.88 12.52 22.14
C VAL A 507 17.77 11.90 21.32
N HIS A 508 16.55 12.01 21.82
CA HIS A 508 15.33 11.60 21.09
C HIS A 508 14.77 12.79 20.33
N HIS A 509 14.58 12.67 19.02
CA HIS A 509 14.02 13.74 18.20
C HIS A 509 12.49 13.58 18.05
N ALA A 510 11.73 14.39 18.78
CA ALA A 510 10.27 14.40 18.66
C ALA A 510 9.82 15.28 17.47
N SER A 511 8.93 14.77 16.63
CA SER A 511 8.40 15.50 15.46
C SER A 511 7.28 16.46 15.87
N ILE A 512 7.49 17.76 15.65
CA ILE A 512 6.54 18.83 15.94
C ILE A 512 6.17 19.54 14.63
N ALA A 513 4.92 19.42 14.20
CA ALA A 513 4.37 20.17 13.07
C ALA A 513 3.81 21.51 13.56
N ILE A 514 4.38 22.62 13.11
CA ILE A 514 3.79 23.95 13.31
C ILE A 514 2.80 24.20 12.19
N ALA A 515 1.53 24.39 12.54
CA ALA A 515 0.44 24.65 11.60
C ALA A 515 -0.13 26.07 11.76
N GLU A 516 -0.93 26.49 10.78
CA GLU A 516 -1.84 27.62 10.98
C GLU A 516 -2.91 27.25 12.02
N PRO A 517 -3.57 28.24 12.67
CA PRO A 517 -4.67 28.02 13.59
C PRO A 517 -5.79 27.10 13.07
N PHE A 518 -6.02 27.10 11.77
CA PHE A 518 -6.94 26.20 11.10
C PHE A 518 -6.50 25.96 9.66
N SER A 519 -6.87 24.81 9.10
CA SER A 519 -6.68 24.46 7.69
C SER A 519 -8.01 24.27 6.98
N LEU A 520 -8.02 24.52 5.68
CA LEU A 520 -9.18 24.31 4.82
C LEU A 520 -8.76 23.41 3.66
N ALA A 521 -9.39 22.26 3.52
CA ALA A 521 -9.14 21.30 2.44
C ALA A 521 -10.45 20.98 1.71
N ARG A 522 -10.40 20.80 0.38
CA ARG A 522 -11.54 20.33 -0.40
C ARG A 522 -11.79 18.86 -0.05
N LEU A 523 -13.06 18.50 0.16
CA LEU A 523 -13.50 17.12 0.31
C LEU A 523 -14.03 16.62 -1.02
N PRO A 524 -13.81 15.36 -1.41
CA PRO A 524 -14.40 14.83 -2.63
C PRO A 524 -15.92 14.76 -2.57
N GLY A 525 -16.58 14.60 -3.72
CA GLY A 525 -18.03 14.55 -3.80
C GLY A 525 -18.49 13.60 -4.89
N ARG A 526 -19.29 12.60 -4.53
CA ARG A 526 -19.63 11.50 -5.45
C ARG A 526 -20.97 11.68 -6.18
N SER A 527 -21.83 12.58 -5.71
CA SER A 527 -23.16 12.82 -6.28
C SER A 527 -23.61 14.27 -6.09
N LEU A 528 -24.58 14.72 -6.88
CA LEU A 528 -25.28 15.99 -6.65
C LEU A 528 -25.92 16.05 -5.25
N ASP A 529 -26.06 17.27 -4.73
CA ASP A 529 -26.77 17.51 -3.47
C ASP A 529 -28.29 17.29 -3.62
N GLY A 530 -29.03 17.32 -2.50
CA GLY A 530 -30.49 17.13 -2.50
C GLY A 530 -31.30 18.19 -3.26
N GLU A 531 -30.66 19.27 -3.72
CA GLU A 531 -31.25 20.31 -4.57
C GLU A 531 -30.79 20.18 -6.04
N GLY A 532 -30.02 19.15 -6.39
CA GLY A 532 -29.52 18.90 -7.75
C GLY A 532 -28.33 19.78 -8.14
N ARG A 533 -27.55 20.30 -7.16
CA ARG A 533 -26.37 21.13 -7.39
C ARG A 533 -25.09 20.32 -7.20
N LEU A 534 -23.99 20.77 -7.83
CA LEU A 534 -22.67 20.21 -7.58
C LEU A 534 -22.22 20.57 -6.16
N PRO A 535 -21.94 19.60 -5.27
CA PRO A 535 -21.52 19.89 -3.90
C PRO A 535 -20.06 20.34 -3.86
N LEU A 536 -19.84 21.49 -3.24
CA LEU A 536 -18.53 21.99 -2.87
C LEU A 536 -18.40 21.87 -1.35
N ALA A 537 -17.85 20.73 -0.92
CA ALA A 537 -17.61 20.40 0.48
C ALA A 537 -16.14 20.66 0.84
N PHE A 538 -15.90 21.23 2.01
CA PHE A 538 -14.56 21.52 2.51
C PHE A 538 -14.44 21.09 3.98
N ALA A 539 -13.37 20.39 4.31
CA ALA A 539 -12.95 20.15 5.69
C ALA A 539 -12.27 21.40 6.23
N LEU A 540 -12.76 21.89 7.37
CA LEU A 540 -12.14 22.95 8.15
C LEU A 540 -11.64 22.32 9.46
N ASP A 541 -10.32 22.18 9.60
CA ASP A 541 -9.71 21.62 10.80
C ASP A 541 -9.32 22.74 11.76
N ASN A 542 -9.79 22.66 13.00
CA ASN A 542 -9.42 23.61 14.05
C ASN A 542 -8.21 23.08 14.82
N HIS A 543 -7.04 23.69 14.61
CA HIS A 543 -5.80 23.35 15.32
C HIS A 543 -5.64 24.11 16.65
N LEU A 544 -6.62 24.94 17.04
CA LEU A 544 -6.61 25.69 18.30
C LEU A 544 -7.08 24.81 19.48
N ALA A 545 -6.57 25.15 20.67
CA ALA A 545 -7.03 24.60 21.94
C ALA A 545 -8.41 25.10 22.38
N GLU A 546 -9.00 26.05 21.64
CA GLU A 546 -10.30 26.65 21.90
C GLU A 546 -11.24 26.49 20.69
N PRO A 547 -12.58 26.53 20.87
CA PRO A 547 -13.51 26.44 19.75
C PRO A 547 -13.36 27.61 18.76
N LEU A 548 -13.20 27.30 17.48
CA LEU A 548 -13.08 28.25 16.38
C LEU A 548 -14.45 28.71 15.89
N ALA A 549 -14.76 30.01 16.03
CA ALA A 549 -15.88 30.63 15.34
C ALA A 549 -15.42 31.19 13.99
N TYR A 550 -16.18 30.93 12.92
CA TYR A 550 -15.79 31.28 11.56
C TYR A 550 -16.95 31.87 10.75
N THR A 551 -16.59 32.65 9.73
CA THR A 551 -17.46 32.98 8.59
C THR A 551 -16.87 32.39 7.32
N ALA A 552 -17.66 31.68 6.52
CA ALA A 552 -17.22 31.11 5.25
C ALA A 552 -18.07 31.64 4.08
N GLY A 553 -17.46 31.98 2.96
CA GLY A 553 -18.19 32.39 1.76
C GLY A 553 -17.61 31.77 0.50
N LEU A 554 -18.48 31.24 -0.36
CA LEU A 554 -18.12 30.80 -1.71
C LEU A 554 -17.99 32.01 -2.63
N ARG A 555 -16.95 32.00 -3.48
CA ARG A 555 -16.73 32.93 -4.57
C ARG A 555 -16.68 32.17 -5.89
N ILE A 556 -17.42 32.64 -6.87
CA ILE A 556 -17.49 32.08 -8.23
C ILE A 556 -17.11 33.21 -9.19
N ASP A 557 -16.02 33.03 -9.95
CA ASP A 557 -15.49 34.02 -10.91
C ASP A 557 -15.40 35.46 -10.35
N GLY A 558 -15.09 35.56 -9.05
CA GLY A 558 -14.93 36.82 -8.33
C GLY A 558 -16.20 37.33 -7.63
N GLU A 559 -17.39 36.83 -7.99
CA GLU A 559 -18.65 37.15 -7.31
C GLU A 559 -18.79 36.37 -5.99
N SER A 560 -19.24 37.02 -4.93
CA SER A 560 -19.34 36.42 -3.59
C SER A 560 -20.77 36.02 -3.25
N SER A 561 -20.92 34.82 -2.71
CA SER A 561 -22.16 34.33 -2.11
C SER A 561 -22.42 34.95 -0.73
N THR A 562 -23.58 34.63 -0.13
CA THR A 562 -23.86 34.98 1.27
C THR A 562 -22.96 34.15 2.18
N ALA A 563 -22.27 34.82 3.11
CA ALA A 563 -21.42 34.12 4.07
C ALA A 563 -22.28 33.28 5.04
N ILE A 564 -21.82 32.07 5.33
CA ILE A 564 -22.33 31.24 6.41
C ILE A 564 -21.48 31.45 7.66
N GLU A 565 -22.10 31.33 8.83
CA GLU A 565 -21.42 31.38 10.13
C GLU A 565 -21.44 29.99 10.76
N GLY A 566 -20.35 29.62 11.42
CA GLY A 566 -20.26 28.33 12.10
C GLY A 566 -19.29 28.34 13.27
N ARG A 567 -19.23 27.19 13.95
CA ARG A 567 -18.32 26.97 15.07
C ARG A 567 -17.82 25.54 15.09
N ILE A 568 -16.51 25.36 15.24
CA ILE A 568 -15.86 24.06 15.35
C ILE A 568 -15.26 23.93 16.74
N PRO A 569 -15.46 22.81 17.46
CA PRO A 569 -14.79 22.56 18.74
C PRO A 569 -13.26 22.62 18.65
N ALA A 570 -12.59 22.80 19.78
CA ALA A 570 -11.13 22.73 19.86
C ALA A 570 -10.60 21.39 19.34
N GLY A 571 -9.55 21.42 18.50
CA GLY A 571 -8.92 20.21 17.97
C GLY A 571 -9.81 19.33 17.08
N ALA A 572 -10.96 19.83 16.63
CA ALA A 572 -11.92 19.08 15.83
C ALA A 572 -11.94 19.55 14.38
N SER A 573 -12.43 18.69 13.50
CA SER A 573 -12.74 19.02 12.11
C SER A 573 -14.25 19.22 11.94
N GLY A 574 -14.63 20.09 11.01
CA GLY A 574 -16.02 20.29 10.60
C GLY A 574 -16.10 20.51 9.11
N GLU A 575 -17.29 20.32 8.55
CA GLU A 575 -17.49 20.45 7.11
C GLU A 575 -18.25 21.73 6.76
N ILE A 576 -17.83 22.36 5.68
CA ILE A 576 -18.47 23.51 5.07
C ILE A 576 -18.99 23.09 3.71
N HIS A 577 -20.29 23.26 3.49
CA HIS A 577 -20.93 22.88 2.23
C HIS A 577 -21.47 24.10 1.51
N PHE A 578 -21.19 24.17 0.22
CA PHE A 578 -21.88 25.01 -0.74
C PHE A 578 -22.39 24.15 -1.90
N GLY A 579 -23.40 24.65 -2.62
CA GLY A 579 -23.89 24.02 -3.84
C GLY A 579 -23.70 24.96 -5.03
N LEU A 580 -23.10 24.46 -6.10
CA LEU A 580 -22.95 25.17 -7.36
C LEU A 580 -24.05 24.72 -8.34
N SER A 581 -24.77 25.69 -8.91
CA SER A 581 -25.78 25.39 -9.95
C SER A 581 -25.09 24.77 -11.18
N LEU A 582 -25.70 23.72 -11.74
CA LEU A 582 -25.20 23.09 -12.97
C LEU A 582 -25.23 24.04 -14.18
N ASP A 583 -26.11 25.05 -14.17
CA ASP A 583 -26.12 26.11 -15.20
C ASP A 583 -24.80 26.90 -15.25
N ALA A 584 -24.03 26.89 -14.15
CA ALA A 584 -22.72 27.52 -14.12
C ALA A 584 -21.70 26.71 -14.95
N LEU A 585 -21.85 25.38 -15.02
CA LEU A 585 -20.98 24.43 -15.73
C LEU A 585 -21.33 24.35 -17.23
N ALA A 586 -21.63 25.48 -17.87
CA ALA A 586 -21.92 25.50 -19.31
C ALA A 586 -20.76 24.88 -20.12
N PRO A 587 -21.03 24.21 -21.26
CA PRO A 587 -20.01 23.50 -22.02
C PRO A 587 -18.80 24.39 -22.36
N GLY A 588 -17.60 23.92 -21.99
CA GLY A 588 -16.31 24.46 -22.46
C GLY A 588 -15.62 25.52 -21.60
N ALA A 589 -16.24 26.07 -20.54
CA ALA A 589 -15.61 27.10 -19.70
C ALA A 589 -15.30 26.61 -18.28
N ALA A 590 -14.03 26.68 -17.87
CA ALA A 590 -13.62 26.40 -16.50
C ALA A 590 -13.95 27.58 -15.56
N ILE A 591 -14.65 27.28 -14.47
CA ILE A 591 -15.11 28.24 -13.47
C ILE A 591 -14.13 28.30 -12.31
N ALA A 592 -13.74 29.50 -11.87
CA ALA A 592 -12.95 29.64 -10.65
C ALA A 592 -13.89 29.65 -9.43
N ALA A 593 -13.92 28.55 -8.69
CA ALA A 593 -14.66 28.44 -7.43
C ALA A 593 -13.68 28.47 -6.25
N SER A 594 -13.93 29.31 -5.25
CA SER A 594 -13.11 29.33 -4.03
C SER A 594 -13.95 29.60 -2.79
N VAL A 595 -13.64 28.94 -1.68
CA VAL A 595 -14.20 29.23 -0.38
C VAL A 595 -13.20 30.02 0.44
N GLU A 596 -13.63 31.18 0.91
CA GLU A 596 -12.88 32.03 1.82
C GLU A 596 -13.44 31.84 3.23
N VAL A 597 -12.61 31.35 4.15
CA VAL A 597 -12.92 31.21 5.57
C VAL A 597 -12.17 32.26 6.36
N ARG A 598 -12.88 33.03 7.18
CA ARG A 598 -12.32 34.00 8.12
C ARG A 598 -12.60 33.54 9.54
N ALA A 599 -11.54 33.36 10.32
CA ALA A 599 -11.64 32.95 11.72
C ALA A 599 -10.38 33.38 12.48
N ALA A 600 -10.50 33.62 13.79
CA ALA A 600 -9.37 33.98 14.67
C ALA A 600 -8.46 35.14 14.17
N GLY A 601 -8.96 36.04 13.31
CA GLY A 601 -8.15 37.11 12.70
C GLY A 601 -7.34 36.70 11.46
N HIS A 602 -7.47 35.45 11.01
CA HIS A 602 -6.88 34.89 9.80
C HIS A 602 -7.93 34.71 8.71
N THR A 603 -7.47 34.71 7.47
CA THR A 603 -8.27 34.35 6.28
C THR A 603 -7.54 33.23 5.55
N VAL A 604 -8.22 32.09 5.37
CA VAL A 604 -7.74 30.98 4.54
C VAL A 604 -8.69 30.84 3.35
N THR A 605 -8.12 30.68 2.17
CA THR A 605 -8.88 30.46 0.94
C THR A 605 -8.46 29.14 0.32
N ALA A 606 -9.43 28.30 -0.02
CA ALA A 606 -9.23 27.09 -0.83
C ALA A 606 -10.08 27.23 -2.09
N GLY A 607 -9.55 26.89 -3.25
CA GLY A 607 -10.30 27.02 -4.50
C GLY A 607 -9.67 26.26 -5.64
N GLU A 608 -10.47 26.04 -6.67
CA GLU A 608 -10.15 25.20 -7.81
C GLU A 608 -10.78 25.76 -9.09
N ARG A 609 -10.31 25.26 -10.23
CA ARG A 609 -10.94 25.50 -11.53
C ARG A 609 -11.83 24.32 -11.85
N LEU A 610 -13.13 24.49 -11.68
CA LEU A 610 -14.11 23.46 -11.98
C LEU A 610 -14.36 23.41 -13.48
N ARG A 611 -14.22 22.23 -14.06
CA ARG A 611 -14.73 21.88 -15.39
C ARG A 611 -15.78 20.80 -15.17
N GLY A 612 -16.89 20.86 -15.88
CA GLY A 612 -17.86 19.78 -15.83
C GLY A 612 -18.84 19.85 -16.98
N PHE A 613 -19.49 18.74 -17.24
CA PHE A 613 -20.48 18.64 -18.30
C PHE A 613 -21.53 17.56 -17.98
N PRO A 614 -22.76 17.72 -18.47
CA PRO A 614 -23.80 16.71 -18.31
C PRO A 614 -23.55 15.51 -19.22
N ILE A 615 -23.76 14.31 -18.69
CA ILE A 615 -23.76 13.04 -19.41
C ILE A 615 -25.20 12.56 -19.46
N ALA A 616 -25.81 12.60 -20.64
CA ALA A 616 -27.22 12.21 -20.78
C ALA A 616 -27.39 10.69 -20.65
N ARG A 617 -28.51 10.27 -20.07
CA ARG A 617 -28.92 8.87 -20.14
C ARG A 617 -29.29 8.51 -21.57
N LEU A 618 -28.78 7.38 -22.05
CA LEU A 618 -29.04 6.92 -23.41
C LEU A 618 -30.52 6.54 -23.59
N ALA A 619 -31.17 7.15 -24.57
CA ALA A 619 -32.63 7.03 -24.77
C ALA A 619 -33.06 5.83 -25.64
N HIS A 620 -32.13 5.24 -26.39
CA HIS A 620 -32.33 4.12 -27.31
C HIS A 620 -31.09 3.23 -27.31
N SER A 621 -31.22 1.97 -27.73
CA SER A 621 -30.07 1.08 -27.89
C SER A 621 -29.22 1.51 -29.09
N VAL A 622 -27.90 1.44 -28.95
CA VAL A 622 -26.92 1.59 -30.03
C VAL A 622 -26.23 0.26 -30.28
N THR A 623 -25.85 0.00 -31.53
CA THR A 623 -25.08 -1.19 -31.91
C THR A 623 -23.62 -0.80 -32.05
N ILE A 624 -22.70 -1.49 -31.37
CA ILE A 624 -21.27 -1.18 -31.47
C ILE A 624 -20.69 -1.77 -32.76
N ASP A 625 -20.79 -1.03 -33.87
CA ASP A 625 -20.33 -1.46 -35.19
C ASP A 625 -19.46 -0.42 -35.93
N GLY A 626 -19.27 0.76 -35.35
CA GLY A 626 -18.44 1.84 -35.88
C GLY A 626 -19.18 2.75 -36.86
N ASP A 627 -20.49 2.55 -37.06
CA ASP A 627 -21.36 3.48 -37.78
C ASP A 627 -22.11 4.41 -36.82
N LEU A 628 -21.65 5.65 -36.76
CA LEU A 628 -22.23 6.65 -35.86
C LEU A 628 -23.61 7.17 -36.30
N SER A 629 -24.26 6.60 -37.32
CA SER A 629 -25.54 7.07 -37.84
C SER A 629 -26.70 6.96 -36.84
N GLU A 630 -26.60 6.09 -35.83
CA GLU A 630 -27.58 5.95 -34.74
C GLU A 630 -27.50 7.09 -33.69
N TRP A 631 -26.40 7.86 -33.69
CA TRP A 631 -26.15 8.99 -32.80
C TRP A 631 -26.75 10.29 -33.36
N THR A 632 -28.07 10.41 -33.26
CA THR A 632 -28.85 11.48 -33.91
C THR A 632 -28.99 12.79 -33.12
N GLY A 633 -28.53 12.84 -31.87
CA GLY A 633 -28.54 14.05 -31.03
C GLY A 633 -27.37 15.01 -31.34
N PRO A 634 -27.40 16.25 -30.85
CA PRO A 634 -26.21 17.11 -30.93
C PRO A 634 -25.04 16.47 -30.16
N PRO A 635 -23.80 16.58 -30.66
CA PRO A 635 -22.62 16.06 -29.96
C PRO A 635 -22.46 16.77 -28.61
N THR A 636 -22.08 16.00 -27.59
CA THR A 636 -21.77 16.51 -26.24
C THR A 636 -20.29 16.87 -26.10
N LEU A 637 -19.44 16.26 -26.93
CA LEU A 637 -18.02 16.58 -27.07
C LEU A 637 -17.84 17.35 -28.38
N THR A 638 -17.43 18.60 -28.29
CA THR A 638 -17.25 19.49 -29.46
C THR A 638 -15.80 19.96 -29.58
N PRO A 639 -15.32 20.27 -30.79
CA PRO A 639 -13.90 20.59 -30.99
C PRO A 639 -13.37 21.73 -30.11
N ASP A 640 -14.19 22.72 -29.77
CA ASP A 640 -13.83 23.87 -28.94
C ASP A 640 -13.56 23.54 -27.47
N GLN A 641 -13.86 22.32 -27.04
CA GLN A 641 -13.58 21.83 -25.69
C GLN A 641 -12.17 21.24 -25.55
N PHE A 642 -11.52 20.91 -26.66
CA PHE A 642 -10.22 20.26 -26.67
C PHE A 642 -9.09 21.29 -26.83
N HIS A 643 -7.98 20.99 -26.16
CA HIS A 643 -6.73 21.72 -26.30
C HIS A 643 -5.74 20.85 -27.08
N GLU A 644 -5.02 21.46 -28.02
CA GLU A 644 -3.96 20.82 -28.78
C GLU A 644 -2.62 21.04 -28.05
N GLU A 645 -1.95 19.96 -27.70
CA GLU A 645 -0.64 19.96 -27.04
C GLU A 645 0.46 19.57 -28.05
N ASP A 646 1.28 20.57 -28.41
CA ASP A 646 2.40 20.41 -29.36
C ASP A 646 3.75 20.38 -28.64
N PHE A 647 4.55 19.32 -28.83
CA PHE A 647 5.90 19.26 -28.25
C PHE A 647 6.99 18.83 -29.23
N ASN A 648 6.66 18.49 -30.49
CA ASN A 648 7.63 18.26 -31.54
C ASN A 648 7.92 19.55 -32.35
N PRO A 649 9.12 20.17 -32.26
CA PRO A 649 9.45 21.41 -32.97
C PRO A 649 9.60 21.27 -34.49
N ASN A 650 9.38 20.09 -35.08
CA ASN A 650 9.38 19.85 -36.53
C ASN A 650 7.98 19.86 -37.17
N MET A 651 6.92 20.14 -36.40
CA MET A 651 5.54 20.31 -36.87
C MET A 651 5.44 21.41 -37.94
N ASN A 652 4.81 21.08 -39.08
CA ASN A 652 4.35 22.04 -40.09
C ASN A 652 2.81 22.01 -40.25
N GLY A 653 2.08 21.45 -39.29
CA GLY A 653 0.63 21.59 -39.16
C GLY A 653 0.25 22.87 -38.43
N GLY A 654 -0.96 23.37 -38.64
CA GLY A 654 -1.48 24.49 -37.86
C GLY A 654 -2.99 24.44 -37.83
N ASP A 655 -3.60 24.65 -36.66
CA ASP A 655 -5.03 24.80 -36.28
C ASP A 655 -6.10 23.94 -37.04
N THR A 656 -5.72 23.00 -37.91
CA THR A 656 -6.61 22.28 -38.84
C THR A 656 -6.20 20.82 -39.14
N ASP A 657 -5.18 20.27 -38.46
CA ASP A 657 -4.75 18.86 -38.63
C ASP A 657 -5.79 17.91 -38.07
N ILE A 658 -6.04 18.03 -36.77
CA ILE A 658 -6.87 17.10 -36.02
C ILE A 658 -8.09 17.79 -35.43
N SER A 659 -9.25 17.14 -35.48
CA SER A 659 -10.46 17.61 -34.79
C SER A 659 -11.29 16.46 -34.28
N LEU A 660 -11.95 16.66 -33.15
CA LEU A 660 -12.74 15.63 -32.48
C LEU A 660 -14.15 16.14 -32.16
N THR A 661 -15.15 15.35 -32.53
CA THR A 661 -16.55 15.55 -32.15
C THR A 661 -17.15 14.23 -31.68
N GLY A 662 -17.99 14.22 -30.65
CA GLY A 662 -18.56 12.98 -30.17
C GLY A 662 -19.71 13.09 -29.18
N TRP A 663 -20.14 11.94 -28.69
CA TRP A 663 -21.22 11.76 -27.75
C TRP A 663 -20.76 10.86 -26.61
N LEU A 664 -20.97 11.33 -25.39
CA LEU A 664 -20.80 10.54 -24.18
C LEU A 664 -22.17 10.40 -23.50
N ALA A 665 -22.56 9.16 -23.22
CA ALA A 665 -23.84 8.83 -22.63
C ALA A 665 -23.69 7.69 -21.61
N TRP A 666 -24.69 7.53 -20.75
CA TRP A 666 -24.69 6.45 -19.76
C TRP A 666 -25.99 5.63 -19.80
N SER A 667 -25.92 4.42 -19.28
CA SER A 667 -27.04 3.50 -19.06
C SER A 667 -26.80 2.75 -17.74
N PRO A 668 -27.83 2.14 -17.10
CA PRO A 668 -27.62 1.28 -15.94
C PRO A 668 -26.60 0.16 -16.17
N GLU A 669 -26.39 -0.23 -17.43
CA GLU A 669 -25.48 -1.30 -17.83
C GLU A 669 -24.03 -0.83 -18.04
N GLY A 670 -23.78 0.47 -18.20
CA GLY A 670 -22.44 0.99 -18.51
C GLY A 670 -22.40 2.35 -19.23
N MET A 671 -21.19 2.77 -19.63
CA MET A 671 -20.90 4.00 -20.37
C MET A 671 -20.82 3.74 -21.88
N HIS A 672 -21.36 4.68 -22.67
CA HIS A 672 -21.34 4.66 -24.12
C HIS A 672 -20.59 5.89 -24.65
N LEU A 673 -19.68 5.67 -25.59
CA LEU A 673 -18.89 6.72 -26.21
C LEU A 673 -18.86 6.52 -27.73
N ALA A 674 -19.15 7.58 -28.46
CA ALA A 674 -19.01 7.64 -29.91
C ALA A 674 -18.19 8.88 -30.29
N LEU A 675 -17.11 8.70 -31.05
CA LEU A 675 -16.22 9.77 -31.46
C LEU A 675 -16.01 9.74 -32.96
N ARG A 676 -16.04 10.91 -33.59
CA ARG A 676 -15.54 11.16 -34.93
C ARG A 676 -14.32 12.06 -34.82
N VAL A 677 -13.18 11.52 -35.23
CA VAL A 677 -11.92 12.24 -35.36
C VAL A 677 -11.70 12.49 -36.85
N THR A 678 -11.41 13.73 -37.22
CA THR A 678 -10.88 14.08 -38.54
C THR A 678 -9.40 14.35 -38.39
N ASP A 679 -8.63 13.85 -39.33
CA ASP A 679 -7.18 13.90 -39.32
C ASP A 679 -6.69 13.86 -40.80
N ASP A 680 -5.66 14.63 -41.12
CA ASP A 680 -5.13 14.74 -42.47
C ASP A 680 -4.26 13.54 -42.87
N VAL A 681 -3.61 12.86 -41.91
CA VAL A 681 -2.82 11.63 -42.13
C VAL A 681 -3.08 10.56 -41.05
N VAL A 682 -4.10 9.73 -41.31
CA VAL A 682 -4.38 8.55 -40.47
C VAL A 682 -3.23 7.52 -40.48
N ASP A 683 -2.41 7.52 -39.42
CA ASP A 683 -1.33 6.60 -39.08
C ASP A 683 -1.65 5.75 -37.84
N LEU A 684 -2.38 4.67 -38.11
CA LEU A 684 -2.81 3.70 -37.12
C LEU A 684 -1.66 2.99 -36.38
N PRO A 685 -1.81 2.63 -35.09
CA PRO A 685 -0.78 1.90 -34.34
C PRO A 685 -0.42 0.53 -34.93
N PRO A 686 0.85 0.10 -34.85
CA PRO A 686 1.27 -1.23 -35.28
C PRO A 686 0.96 -2.32 -34.23
N ASP A 687 0.87 -1.97 -32.95
CA ASP A 687 0.69 -2.86 -31.81
C ASP A 687 0.11 -2.10 -30.59
N ARG A 688 0.45 -2.51 -29.35
CA ARG A 688 -0.03 -1.89 -28.11
C ARG A 688 0.54 -0.48 -27.85
N MET A 689 1.42 0.05 -28.68
CA MET A 689 1.90 1.43 -28.58
C MET A 689 0.83 2.45 -29.01
N ILE A 690 -0.40 2.34 -28.50
CA ILE A 690 -1.53 3.21 -28.91
C ILE A 690 -1.24 4.68 -28.65
N TRP A 691 -0.51 4.99 -27.57
CA TRP A 691 -0.15 6.35 -27.22
C TRP A 691 0.82 7.05 -28.18
N ASP A 692 1.57 6.31 -29.02
CA ASP A 692 2.62 6.87 -29.90
C ASP A 692 2.16 7.06 -31.37
N TRP A 693 0.88 6.74 -31.64
CA TRP A 693 0.24 6.72 -32.97
C TRP A 693 -1.20 7.23 -32.85
N ASP A 694 -1.97 7.23 -33.94
CA ASP A 694 -3.38 7.68 -33.89
C ASP A 694 -4.25 6.71 -33.11
N GLY A 695 -4.40 7.05 -31.84
CA GLY A 695 -5.00 6.20 -30.83
C GLY A 695 -5.66 7.03 -29.74
N LEU A 696 -6.59 6.39 -29.04
CA LEU A 696 -7.43 7.01 -28.04
C LEU A 696 -7.01 6.54 -26.65
N GLN A 697 -6.88 7.47 -25.70
CA GLN A 697 -6.70 7.20 -24.28
C GLN A 697 -7.88 7.81 -23.53
N ILE A 698 -8.56 7.03 -22.70
CA ILE A 698 -9.71 7.48 -21.90
C ILE A 698 -9.38 7.21 -20.44
N ALA A 699 -9.58 8.18 -19.56
CA ALA A 699 -9.36 8.00 -18.14
C ALA A 699 -10.62 8.31 -17.33
N PHE A 700 -10.80 7.54 -16.26
CA PHE A 700 -11.90 7.68 -15.30
C PHE A 700 -11.33 7.78 -13.89
N ASP A 701 -11.87 8.73 -13.13
CA ASP A 701 -11.93 8.72 -11.66
C ASP A 701 -13.38 8.35 -11.34
N THR A 702 -13.60 7.09 -10.95
CA THR A 702 -14.95 6.50 -10.95
C THR A 702 -15.76 6.85 -9.70
N GLU A 703 -15.08 7.19 -8.61
CA GLU A 703 -15.67 7.65 -7.36
C GLU A 703 -15.71 9.19 -7.25
N HIS A 704 -15.01 9.90 -8.15
CA HIS A 704 -14.84 11.35 -8.15
C HIS A 704 -14.24 11.84 -6.81
N ASP A 705 -13.14 11.21 -6.42
CA ASP A 705 -12.46 11.50 -5.16
C ASP A 705 -10.95 11.74 -5.23
N ALA A 706 -10.41 11.91 -6.44
CA ALA A 706 -9.02 12.22 -6.65
C ALA A 706 -8.56 13.50 -5.93
N VAL A 707 -7.36 13.44 -5.36
CA VAL A 707 -6.72 14.54 -4.61
C VAL A 707 -5.47 15.02 -5.34
N GLU A 708 -5.21 16.33 -5.30
CA GLU A 708 -3.99 16.89 -5.89
C GLU A 708 -2.73 16.24 -5.30
N GLY A 709 -1.85 15.75 -6.18
CA GLY A 709 -0.55 15.17 -5.81
C GLY A 709 -0.55 13.68 -5.42
N THR A 710 -1.69 12.99 -5.45
CA THR A 710 -1.74 11.53 -5.16
C THR A 710 -1.50 10.66 -6.39
N GLY A 711 -1.82 11.17 -7.59
CA GLY A 711 -1.82 10.36 -8.81
C GLY A 711 -3.04 9.44 -8.89
N PHE A 712 -2.95 8.35 -9.65
CA PHE A 712 -3.99 7.31 -9.70
C PHE A 712 -4.03 6.51 -8.40
N ASP A 713 -5.22 6.23 -7.90
CA ASP A 713 -5.44 5.37 -6.74
C ASP A 713 -6.30 4.11 -7.04
N ASP A 714 -7.16 3.68 -6.11
CA ASP A 714 -7.80 2.36 -6.08
C ASP A 714 -9.05 2.27 -6.96
N ASP A 715 -9.45 3.35 -7.63
CA ASP A 715 -10.57 3.34 -8.57
C ASP A 715 -10.29 4.09 -9.88
N ASP A 716 -9.19 4.83 -9.93
CA ASP A 716 -8.69 5.49 -11.12
C ASP A 716 -8.20 4.51 -12.18
N MET A 717 -8.55 4.78 -13.44
CA MET A 717 -8.14 3.94 -14.56
C MET A 717 -7.90 4.73 -15.84
N GLU A 718 -7.05 4.17 -16.69
CA GLU A 718 -6.81 4.61 -18.05
C GLU A 718 -6.98 3.42 -19.00
N ILE A 719 -7.83 3.59 -20.01
CA ILE A 719 -8.11 2.61 -21.05
C ILE A 719 -7.61 3.16 -22.39
N GLU A 720 -6.76 2.40 -23.06
CA GLU A 720 -6.21 2.71 -24.37
C GLU A 720 -6.94 1.91 -25.46
N ILE A 721 -7.32 2.58 -26.54
CA ILE A 721 -8.09 2.03 -27.66
C ILE A 721 -7.46 2.46 -28.97
N GLY A 722 -7.32 1.53 -29.92
CA GLY A 722 -6.96 1.89 -31.27
C GLY A 722 -7.25 0.80 -32.29
N ARG A 723 -7.29 1.22 -33.55
CA ARG A 723 -7.33 0.29 -34.69
C ARG A 723 -5.92 0.03 -35.15
N LEU A 724 -5.51 -1.23 -35.25
CA LEU A 724 -4.17 -1.58 -35.67
C LEU A 724 -4.01 -1.54 -37.20
N LYS A 725 -2.77 -1.42 -37.69
CA LYS A 725 -2.44 -1.47 -39.14
C LYS A 725 -2.91 -2.73 -39.84
N ASP A 726 -3.09 -3.85 -39.12
CA ASP A 726 -3.62 -5.10 -39.66
C ASP A 726 -5.16 -5.14 -39.77
N GLY A 727 -5.82 -4.07 -39.28
CA GLY A 727 -7.27 -3.88 -39.30
C GLY A 727 -8.00 -4.39 -38.07
N SER A 728 -7.31 -5.00 -37.11
CA SER A 728 -7.89 -5.39 -35.82
C SER A 728 -8.12 -4.18 -34.90
N THR A 729 -8.95 -4.34 -33.88
CA THR A 729 -9.18 -3.33 -32.84
C THR A 729 -8.59 -3.83 -31.53
N LEU A 730 -7.92 -2.94 -30.80
CA LEU A 730 -7.31 -3.22 -29.52
C LEU A 730 -7.94 -2.32 -28.45
N VAL A 731 -8.24 -2.90 -27.29
CA VAL A 731 -8.66 -2.20 -26.07
C VAL A 731 -8.00 -2.86 -24.87
N PHE A 732 -7.35 -2.09 -24.01
CA PHE A 732 -6.70 -2.58 -22.79
C PHE A 732 -6.52 -1.45 -21.78
N ALA A 733 -6.25 -1.80 -20.53
CA ALA A 733 -5.91 -0.82 -19.52
C ALA A 733 -4.43 -0.38 -19.63
N GLY A 734 -4.19 0.91 -19.85
CA GLY A 734 -2.86 1.53 -19.70
C GLY A 734 -2.48 1.69 -18.22
N ALA A 735 -3.48 1.87 -17.36
CA ALA A 735 -3.40 1.77 -15.91
C ALA A 735 -4.76 1.30 -15.36
N TYR A 736 -4.75 0.37 -14.41
CA TYR A 736 -5.97 -0.19 -13.82
C TYR A 736 -5.81 -0.34 -12.30
N PRO A 737 -6.90 -0.23 -11.52
CA PRO A 737 -6.83 -0.33 -10.08
C PRO A 737 -6.17 -1.62 -9.58
N PRO A 738 -5.27 -1.53 -8.57
CA PRO A 738 -4.60 -2.68 -8.01
C PRO A 738 -5.59 -3.76 -7.54
N GLY A 739 -5.29 -5.03 -7.85
CA GLY A 739 -6.14 -6.17 -7.48
C GLY A 739 -7.29 -6.44 -8.44
N ARG A 740 -7.43 -5.66 -9.52
CA ARG A 740 -8.36 -5.98 -10.61
C ARG A 740 -7.68 -6.67 -11.78
N ILE A 741 -8.51 -7.34 -12.58
CA ILE A 741 -8.07 -8.16 -13.70
C ILE A 741 -8.15 -7.30 -14.96
N ASP A 742 -7.00 -6.90 -15.51
CA ASP A 742 -6.90 -6.12 -16.75
C ASP A 742 -7.65 -6.76 -17.93
N ASP A 743 -7.71 -8.11 -17.97
CA ASP A 743 -8.47 -8.86 -18.99
C ASP A 743 -9.98 -8.56 -18.95
N VAL A 744 -10.51 -7.97 -17.87
CA VAL A 744 -11.91 -7.52 -17.82
C VAL A 744 -12.13 -6.41 -18.85
N VAL A 745 -11.20 -5.47 -18.97
CA VAL A 745 -11.25 -4.39 -19.96
C VAL A 745 -11.26 -4.96 -21.37
N THR A 746 -10.30 -5.85 -21.70
CA THR A 746 -10.18 -6.43 -23.04
C THR A 746 -11.29 -7.44 -23.36
N GLY A 747 -11.75 -8.20 -22.37
CA GLY A 747 -12.71 -9.29 -22.55
C GLY A 747 -14.19 -8.88 -22.50
N HIS A 748 -14.51 -7.72 -21.92
CA HIS A 748 -15.89 -7.28 -21.72
C HIS A 748 -16.25 -5.94 -22.37
N SER A 749 -15.27 -5.09 -22.74
CA SER A 749 -15.58 -3.87 -23.49
C SER A 749 -16.00 -4.21 -24.91
N GLU A 750 -17.06 -3.56 -25.40
CA GLU A 750 -17.45 -3.63 -26.80
C GLU A 750 -16.85 -2.42 -27.52
N VAL A 751 -16.02 -2.66 -28.53
CA VAL A 751 -15.30 -1.59 -29.24
C VAL A 751 -15.33 -1.86 -30.74
N ALA A 752 -15.75 -0.86 -31.51
CA ALA A 752 -15.63 -0.82 -32.96
C ALA A 752 -14.91 0.46 -33.38
N VAL A 753 -13.88 0.31 -34.22
CA VAL A 753 -13.14 1.43 -34.79
C VAL A 753 -13.12 1.32 -36.31
N ALA A 754 -13.68 2.32 -36.99
CA ALA A 754 -13.67 2.45 -38.44
C ALA A 754 -12.73 3.59 -38.83
N ALA A 755 -11.75 3.32 -39.71
CA ALA A 755 -10.81 4.35 -40.17
C ALA A 755 -10.72 4.37 -41.70
N GLY A 756 -10.77 5.56 -42.29
CA GLY A 756 -10.58 5.77 -43.72
C GLY A 756 -11.06 7.14 -44.21
N GLY A 757 -10.39 7.67 -45.24
CA GLY A 757 -10.77 8.94 -45.86
C GLY A 757 -10.46 10.20 -45.05
N GLY A 758 -9.46 10.13 -44.14
CA GLY A 758 -9.12 11.22 -43.21
C GLY A 758 -10.04 11.27 -41.98
N GLU A 759 -10.72 10.16 -41.65
CA GLU A 759 -11.56 10.06 -40.47
C GLU A 759 -11.28 8.75 -39.71
N ILE A 760 -11.35 8.83 -38.37
CA ILE A 760 -11.40 7.70 -37.44
C ILE A 760 -12.69 7.82 -36.63
N CYS A 761 -13.55 6.82 -36.71
CA CYS A 761 -14.79 6.72 -35.94
C CYS A 761 -14.65 5.63 -34.88
N TYR A 762 -14.81 6.00 -33.61
CA TYR A 762 -14.86 5.10 -32.48
C TYR A 762 -16.30 4.95 -32.01
N GLU A 763 -16.71 3.73 -31.73
CA GLU A 763 -17.95 3.42 -31.03
C GLU A 763 -17.65 2.38 -29.95
N ILE A 764 -17.97 2.73 -28.69
CA ILE A 764 -17.46 2.04 -27.51
C ILE A 764 -18.58 1.90 -26.48
N PHE A 765 -18.68 0.71 -25.90
CA PHE A 765 -19.45 0.46 -24.68
C PHE A 765 -18.57 -0.18 -23.62
N PHE A 766 -18.47 0.51 -22.47
CA PHE A 766 -17.83 0.00 -21.27
C PHE A 766 -18.91 -0.47 -20.29
N PRO A 767 -19.05 -1.80 -20.07
CA PRO A 767 -20.02 -2.28 -19.10
C PRO A 767 -19.64 -1.87 -17.68
N ALA A 768 -20.62 -1.82 -16.77
CA ALA A 768 -20.41 -1.44 -15.38
C ALA A 768 -19.32 -2.27 -14.66
N ALA A 769 -19.13 -3.53 -15.04
CA ALA A 769 -18.06 -4.38 -14.50
C ALA A 769 -16.64 -3.91 -14.89
N VAL A 770 -16.48 -3.26 -16.05
CA VAL A 770 -15.20 -2.67 -16.48
C VAL A 770 -14.91 -1.38 -15.71
N LEU A 771 -15.95 -0.62 -15.37
CA LEU A 771 -15.85 0.67 -14.70
C LEU A 771 -16.20 0.61 -13.20
N ASP A 772 -16.23 -0.57 -12.57
CA ASP A 772 -16.46 -0.69 -11.12
C ASP A 772 -15.50 0.27 -10.36
N PRO A 773 -15.81 0.83 -9.18
CA PRO A 773 -17.12 0.91 -8.53
C PRO A 773 -18.00 2.07 -9.05
N MET A 774 -17.79 2.56 -10.29
CA MET A 774 -18.59 3.65 -10.86
C MET A 774 -20.09 3.42 -10.68
N ARG A 775 -20.79 4.47 -10.22
CA ARG A 775 -22.23 4.42 -9.98
C ARG A 775 -23.01 4.87 -11.19
N PHE A 776 -23.77 3.95 -11.78
CA PHE A 776 -24.65 4.22 -12.92
C PHE A 776 -26.05 4.65 -12.47
N GLU A 777 -26.13 5.82 -11.84
CA GLU A 777 -27.39 6.42 -11.40
C GLU A 777 -27.45 7.93 -11.65
N ALA A 778 -28.67 8.46 -11.79
CA ALA A 778 -28.86 9.88 -12.04
C ALA A 778 -28.37 10.71 -10.84
N GLY A 779 -27.52 11.69 -11.12
CA GLY A 779 -26.87 12.56 -10.15
C GLY A 779 -25.50 12.06 -9.68
N ALA A 780 -25.02 10.89 -10.13
CA ALA A 780 -23.65 10.46 -9.86
C ALA A 780 -22.64 11.39 -10.56
N LEU A 781 -21.49 11.58 -9.90
CA LEU A 781 -20.35 12.35 -10.39
C LEU A 781 -19.21 11.40 -10.70
N ILE A 782 -18.49 11.67 -11.79
CA ILE A 782 -17.26 10.98 -12.19
C ILE A 782 -16.23 12.02 -12.62
N GLY A 783 -14.94 11.71 -12.49
CA GLY A 783 -13.92 12.36 -13.30
C GLY A 783 -13.82 11.64 -14.63
N PHE A 784 -13.87 12.39 -15.74
CA PHE A 784 -13.71 11.83 -17.08
C PHE A 784 -12.76 12.70 -17.89
N ASN A 785 -11.78 12.06 -18.53
CA ASN A 785 -10.87 12.73 -19.43
C ASN A 785 -10.56 11.85 -20.65
N LEU A 786 -10.17 12.47 -21.76
CA LEU A 786 -9.66 11.73 -22.91
C LEU A 786 -8.56 12.49 -23.65
N ILE A 787 -7.74 11.70 -24.33
CA ILE A 787 -6.75 12.13 -25.30
C ILE A 787 -6.97 11.41 -26.62
N GLN A 788 -6.98 12.16 -27.72
CA GLN A 788 -6.74 11.61 -29.06
C GLN A 788 -5.32 11.98 -29.48
N ASN A 789 -4.48 10.98 -29.67
CA ASN A 789 -3.11 11.14 -30.11
C ASN A 789 -3.04 11.43 -31.61
N GLU A 790 -1.97 12.11 -32.00
CA GLU A 790 -1.71 12.56 -33.37
C GLU A 790 -0.31 12.15 -33.83
N ALA A 791 -0.19 11.52 -35.00
CA ALA A 791 1.05 11.01 -35.55
C ALA A 791 1.09 10.94 -37.10
N ASP A 792 2.00 11.70 -37.71
CA ASP A 792 2.21 11.73 -39.17
C ASP A 792 3.35 10.82 -39.69
N GLY A 793 3.57 9.67 -39.06
CA GLY A 793 4.59 8.70 -39.50
C GLY A 793 6.02 9.00 -39.09
N GLN A 794 6.24 9.90 -38.13
CA GLN A 794 7.51 10.06 -37.41
C GLN A 794 7.39 9.82 -35.89
N GLY A 795 6.32 9.14 -35.46
CA GLY A 795 5.93 9.00 -34.05
C GLY A 795 4.99 10.13 -33.62
N ARG A 796 4.57 10.13 -32.36
CA ARG A 796 3.61 11.12 -31.83
C ARG A 796 4.11 12.55 -31.99
N GLU A 797 3.31 13.40 -32.63
CA GLU A 797 3.62 14.82 -32.83
C GLU A 797 3.02 15.70 -31.73
N GLY A 798 1.84 15.33 -31.28
CA GLY A 798 1.03 16.04 -30.30
C GLY A 798 -0.17 15.21 -29.86
N TRP A 799 -1.17 15.87 -29.30
CA TRP A 799 -2.48 15.29 -29.05
C TRP A 799 -3.57 16.34 -28.82
N LEU A 800 -4.83 15.95 -29.02
CA LEU A 800 -5.99 16.66 -28.48
C LEU A 800 -6.35 16.12 -27.11
N GLU A 801 -6.44 16.99 -26.09
CA GLU A 801 -6.90 16.63 -24.75
C GLU A 801 -8.14 17.43 -24.32
N LEU A 802 -9.07 16.77 -23.63
CA LEU A 802 -10.22 17.45 -23.03
C LEU A 802 -9.79 18.30 -21.82
N ALA A 803 -8.82 17.79 -21.05
CA ALA A 803 -8.12 18.49 -19.99
C ALA A 803 -6.73 17.87 -19.75
N PRO A 804 -5.81 18.58 -19.09
CA PRO A 804 -4.55 17.98 -18.64
C PRO A 804 -4.76 16.79 -17.69
N GLY A 805 -3.71 15.99 -17.48
CA GLY A 805 -3.70 14.92 -16.47
C GLY A 805 -3.74 13.48 -17.02
N ILE A 806 -3.60 13.30 -18.34
CA ILE A 806 -3.29 11.99 -18.96
C ILE A 806 -1.91 11.99 -19.63
N GLY A 807 -1.60 13.01 -20.47
CA GLY A 807 -0.44 13.02 -21.35
C GLY A 807 0.90 13.33 -20.66
N TRP A 808 0.95 14.41 -19.88
CA TRP A 808 2.17 14.83 -19.15
C TRP A 808 2.35 14.16 -17.78
N GLY A 809 1.26 13.62 -17.22
CA GLY A 809 1.19 13.01 -15.90
C GLY A 809 -0.15 12.30 -15.74
N LYS A 810 -0.28 11.48 -14.70
CA LYS A 810 -1.50 10.76 -14.35
C LYS A 810 -2.13 11.45 -13.15
N GLU A 811 -2.95 12.46 -13.42
CA GLU A 811 -3.45 13.43 -12.43
C GLU A 811 -4.98 13.56 -12.48
N PRO A 812 -5.73 12.61 -11.87
CA PRO A 812 -7.18 12.54 -12.01
C PRO A 812 -7.94 13.71 -11.39
N HIS A 813 -7.35 14.38 -10.40
CA HIS A 813 -7.90 15.61 -9.80
C HIS A 813 -8.06 16.77 -10.81
N LEU A 814 -7.46 16.67 -12.01
CA LEU A 814 -7.64 17.64 -13.09
C LEU A 814 -8.77 17.27 -14.05
N TYR A 815 -9.36 16.08 -13.90
CA TYR A 815 -10.36 15.57 -14.82
C TYR A 815 -11.67 16.36 -14.69
N PRO A 816 -12.29 16.74 -15.82
CA PRO A 816 -13.62 17.32 -15.80
C PRO A 816 -14.64 16.44 -15.08
N THR A 817 -15.49 17.08 -14.27
CA THR A 817 -16.60 16.41 -13.58
C THR A 817 -17.73 16.08 -14.57
N GLY A 818 -17.91 14.81 -14.87
CA GLY A 818 -19.08 14.28 -15.56
C GLY A 818 -20.26 14.13 -14.61
N VAL A 819 -21.44 14.65 -14.98
CA VAL A 819 -22.67 14.54 -14.18
C VAL A 819 -23.67 13.63 -14.90
N LEU A 820 -24.00 12.47 -14.34
CA LEU A 820 -24.97 11.55 -14.94
C LEU A 820 -26.38 12.13 -14.84
N MET A 821 -26.94 12.59 -15.94
CA MET A 821 -28.27 13.20 -16.01
C MET A 821 -29.37 12.13 -16.23
N PRO A 822 -30.59 12.34 -15.72
CA PRO A 822 -31.68 11.35 -15.75
C PRO A 822 -32.14 10.90 -17.13
#